data_AF-A0A5J6PAB7-F1
#
_entry.id   AF-A0A5J6PAB7-F1
#
_cell.length_a   1.000
_cell.length_b   1.000
_cell.length_c   1.000
_cell.angle_alpha   90.00
_cell.angle_beta   90.00
_cell.angle_gamma   90.00
#
_symmetry.space_group_name_H-M   'P 1'
#
loop_
_entity.id
_entity.type
_entity.pdbx_description
1 polymer ?
#
loop_
_entity_poly.entity_id
_entity_poly.type
_entity_poly.pdbx_seq_one_letter_code
_entity_poly.pdbx_strand_id
1 'polypeptide(L)'
;MGKLSLRQLFSLVVGVLIIGFLLFGYIAYSKLSRLSVNGPVYQQLVTGKDLVADILPPPAYVVEANLVALQFVLSETANERALLSARMEKLHEEFSSRRDYWQGQVLNEPQRRIIEQKLFPSGEQFFTVAHQAMTEIQQQDDEQTRKLALAAIEKAYQLQRAAVDELLQVTLVVNEQIEAQAKTEIAAGFSWLLWVFALSLGVATAVALLASSHILRLLGAEPDTAQQVVQQIASGNLILAVPAAADGSLMAGILFMKGQITAIVRAIDTINREISESIYHIGLTSSEIATSTQLQSSESSAVNAAIGQFNELLLEVKTTTENACEKSRAVERQATEGVNSLADIVSTMDDAVESVGVSETSVRTLATASMEINSIVSSIKTIADQTNLLALNAAIEAARAGEQGRGFAVVADEVRSLATKTAQATEVIQKIVDDLNTKVEKTLSDMVTVVDIVKRSQTKAQQNVVVMQQMADEARSSSHISQQIAQVTVEQISRVQFLNVKLNDLFSSMKANFKTLDLIGSINDALSRTVTSLQEKIEFFKFEPEKQLFDHPNDKRKHPRYKNALFVSLLLPEGKQLARTRDFSSGGLSFFSKQPLNIKSGETLLISIAPPASAKSLGMNQPLTLTARVVRTSVEQGEQVYAVTFTDLVGSNQQLLEQLVGHYH
;
A
#
# COMPACT_ATOMS: atom_id res chain seq x y z
N MET A 1 2.17 16.47 49.99
CA MET A 1 0.85 16.15 50.55
C MET A 1 0.19 15.14 49.63
N GLY A 2 -0.04 13.91 50.10
CA GLY A 2 -0.60 12.83 49.27
C GLY A 2 -1.94 13.24 48.68
N LYS A 3 -2.11 13.06 47.37
CA LYS A 3 -3.37 13.35 46.66
C LYS A 3 -4.46 12.44 47.25
N LEU A 4 -5.39 13.03 48.00
CA LEU A 4 -6.56 12.32 48.51
C LEU A 4 -7.37 11.81 47.32
N SER A 5 -7.70 10.53 47.30
CA SER A 5 -8.55 9.95 46.27
C SER A 5 -9.98 10.47 46.39
N LEU A 6 -10.73 10.46 45.29
CA LEU A 6 -12.14 10.87 45.25
C LEU A 6 -12.98 10.18 46.35
N ARG A 7 -12.70 8.88 46.56
CA ARG A 7 -13.32 8.05 47.61
C ARG A 7 -12.97 8.56 49.00
N GLN A 8 -11.73 8.94 49.25
CA GLN A 8 -11.29 9.47 50.54
C GLN A 8 -11.98 10.80 50.85
N LEU A 9 -12.11 11.68 49.85
CA LEU A 9 -12.73 12.98 50.04
C LEU A 9 -14.23 12.87 50.31
N PHE A 10 -14.93 11.99 49.58
CA PHE A 10 -16.35 11.70 49.85
C PHE A 10 -16.54 11.04 51.22
N SER A 11 -15.68 10.09 51.59
CA SER A 11 -15.73 9.46 52.91
C SER A 11 -15.48 10.46 54.06
N LEU A 12 -14.71 11.51 53.82
CA LEU A 12 -14.44 12.56 54.79
C LEU A 12 -15.67 13.46 55.00
N VAL A 13 -16.38 13.84 53.93
CA VAL A 13 -17.66 14.58 54.03
C VAL A 13 -18.69 13.77 54.82
N VAL A 14 -18.87 12.50 54.46
CA VAL A 14 -19.83 11.62 55.13
C VAL A 14 -19.42 11.40 56.59
N GLY A 15 -18.13 11.20 56.87
CA GLY A 15 -17.61 11.03 58.22
C GLY A 15 -17.86 12.25 59.12
N VAL A 16 -17.62 13.46 58.62
CA VAL A 16 -17.88 14.70 59.37
C VAL A 16 -19.37 14.86 59.69
N LEU A 17 -20.26 14.57 58.74
CA LEU A 17 -21.71 14.63 58.97
C LEU A 17 -22.19 13.61 60.00
N ILE A 18 -21.69 12.37 59.94
CA ILE A 18 -22.02 11.32 60.91
C ILE A 18 -21.57 11.73 62.32
N ILE A 19 -20.32 12.21 62.45
CA ILE A 19 -19.80 12.65 63.75
C ILE A 19 -20.64 13.82 64.28
N GLY A 20 -20.94 14.83 63.46
CA GLY A 20 -21.79 15.95 63.85
C GLY A 20 -23.18 15.52 64.31
N PHE A 21 -23.80 14.55 63.61
CA PHE A 21 -25.12 14.02 63.95
C PHE A 21 -25.12 13.22 65.26
N LEU A 22 -24.10 12.38 65.49
CA LEU A 22 -23.95 11.64 66.74
C LEU A 22 -23.74 12.58 67.94
N LEU A 23 -22.95 13.64 67.76
CA LEU A 23 -22.66 14.63 68.80
C LEU A 23 -23.91 15.45 69.14
N PHE A 24 -24.69 15.84 68.13
CA PHE A 24 -26.00 16.46 68.30
C PHE A 24 -26.98 15.56 69.06
N GLY A 25 -27.09 14.29 68.66
CA GLY A 25 -27.96 13.30 69.31
C GLY A 25 -27.62 13.08 70.78
N TYR A 26 -26.33 12.96 71.11
CA TYR A 26 -25.85 12.81 72.48
C TYR A 26 -26.20 14.03 73.37
N ILE A 27 -25.95 15.25 72.89
CA ILE A 27 -26.24 16.47 73.64
C ILE A 27 -27.75 16.60 73.86
N ALA A 28 -28.56 16.40 72.82
CA ALA A 28 -30.01 16.47 72.89
C ALA A 28 -30.58 15.46 73.91
N TYR A 29 -30.11 14.21 73.86
CA TYR A 29 -30.51 13.16 74.80
C TYR A 29 -30.17 13.52 76.25
N SER A 30 -28.92 13.98 76.50
CA SER A 30 -28.48 14.34 77.85
C SER A 30 -29.33 15.46 78.48
N LYS A 31 -29.71 16.47 77.70
CA LYS A 31 -30.53 17.59 78.17
C LYS A 31 -31.98 17.20 78.36
N LEU A 32 -32.55 16.43 77.42
CA LEU A 32 -33.93 15.95 77.53
C LEU A 32 -34.14 15.05 78.75
N SER A 33 -33.17 14.19 79.08
CA SER A 33 -33.26 13.28 80.23
C SER A 33 -33.32 13.97 81.61
N ARG A 34 -32.86 15.23 81.73
CA ARG A 34 -32.96 16.01 82.97
C ARG A 34 -34.32 16.70 83.14
N LEU A 35 -34.99 16.98 82.02
CA LEU A 35 -36.23 17.77 81.94
C LEU A 35 -37.48 16.91 81.69
N SER A 36 -37.30 15.63 81.36
CA SER A 36 -38.39 14.70 81.14
C SER A 36 -39.25 14.48 82.39
N VAL A 37 -40.46 13.96 82.21
CA VAL A 37 -41.32 13.49 83.32
C VAL A 37 -40.53 12.45 84.13
N ASN A 38 -40.50 12.59 85.46
CA ASN A 38 -39.59 11.91 86.42
C ASN A 38 -38.13 12.39 86.45
N GLY A 39 -37.78 13.47 85.74
CA GLY A 39 -36.50 14.15 85.88
C GLY A 39 -36.37 14.85 87.25
N PRO A 40 -35.13 15.12 87.71
CA PRO A 40 -34.89 15.71 89.02
C PRO A 40 -35.59 17.05 89.24
N VAL A 41 -35.67 17.88 88.19
CA VAL A 41 -36.35 19.19 88.24
C VAL A 41 -37.87 19.02 88.36
N TYR A 42 -38.45 18.04 87.65
CA TYR A 42 -39.87 17.75 87.71
C TYR A 42 -40.28 17.23 89.10
N GLN A 43 -39.48 16.32 89.68
CA GLN A 43 -39.74 15.78 91.01
C GLN A 43 -39.72 16.88 92.08
N GLN A 44 -38.75 17.79 92.06
CA GLN A 44 -38.69 18.92 93.01
C GLN A 44 -39.91 19.85 92.92
N LEU A 45 -40.40 20.12 91.69
CA LEU A 45 -41.56 20.97 91.48
C LEU A 45 -42.87 20.31 91.97
N VAL A 46 -42.99 18.98 91.83
CA VAL A 46 -44.15 18.23 92.35
C VAL A 46 -44.12 18.18 93.88
N THR A 47 -42.99 17.85 94.50
CA THR A 47 -42.86 17.81 95.97
C THR A 47 -43.17 19.17 96.62
N GLY A 48 -42.74 20.28 96.00
CA GLY A 48 -43.08 21.62 96.47
C GLY A 48 -44.57 21.95 96.37
N LYS A 49 -45.28 21.43 95.34
CA LYS A 49 -46.74 21.58 95.22
C LYS A 49 -47.50 20.71 96.22
N ASP A 50 -47.05 19.49 96.44
CA ASP A 50 -47.62 18.58 97.46
C ASP A 50 -47.48 19.16 98.87
N LEU A 51 -46.35 19.83 99.15
CA LEU A 51 -46.11 20.46 100.45
C LEU A 51 -47.11 21.59 100.75
N VAL A 52 -47.37 22.45 99.77
CA VAL A 52 -48.41 23.50 99.90
C VAL A 52 -49.79 22.87 100.12
N ALA A 53 -50.07 21.78 99.42
CA ALA A 53 -51.34 21.06 99.51
C ALA A 53 -51.56 20.34 100.85
N ASP A 54 -50.53 20.12 101.67
CA ASP A 54 -50.66 19.50 103.01
C ASP A 54 -50.73 20.54 104.15
N ILE A 55 -50.22 21.75 103.94
CA ILE A 55 -50.19 22.83 104.95
C ILE A 55 -51.48 23.67 104.93
N LEU A 56 -52.16 23.77 103.78
CA LEU A 56 -53.39 24.56 103.60
C LEU A 56 -54.71 23.81 103.91
N PRO A 57 -54.76 22.46 103.95
CA PRO A 57 -55.80 21.66 104.63
C PRO A 57 -55.33 21.18 106.02
N PRO A 58 -56.21 20.64 106.90
CA PRO A 58 -55.95 20.50 108.33
C PRO A 58 -55.12 19.28 108.83
N PRO A 59 -54.28 18.57 108.05
CA PRO A 59 -53.38 17.58 108.66
C PRO A 59 -52.15 18.17 109.38
N ALA A 60 -51.46 19.15 108.77
CA ALA A 60 -50.21 19.71 109.32
C ALA A 60 -50.39 21.08 110.00
N TYR A 61 -51.58 21.66 109.88
CA TYR A 61 -51.95 22.93 110.51
C TYR A 61 -53.00 22.69 111.59
N VAL A 62 -52.65 22.96 112.86
CA VAL A 62 -53.50 22.68 114.04
C VAL A 62 -54.76 23.55 114.17
N VAL A 63 -55.25 24.18 113.09
CA VAL A 63 -56.46 25.03 113.16
C VAL A 63 -57.65 24.26 113.72
N GLU A 64 -57.85 23.04 113.27
CA GLU A 64 -58.95 22.20 113.76
C GLU A 64 -58.72 21.80 115.22
N ALA A 65 -57.50 21.44 115.59
CA ALA A 65 -57.16 21.10 116.97
C ALA A 65 -57.32 22.30 117.91
N ASN A 66 -56.97 23.51 117.46
CA ASN A 66 -57.25 24.76 118.18
C ASN A 66 -58.74 24.99 118.37
N LEU A 67 -59.57 24.76 117.35
CA LEU A 67 -61.01 24.85 117.48
C LEU A 67 -61.56 23.84 118.49
N VAL A 68 -61.07 22.59 118.49
CA VAL A 68 -61.43 21.56 119.46
C VAL A 68 -61.00 21.93 120.88
N ALA A 69 -59.79 22.47 121.06
CA ALA A 69 -59.31 22.95 122.35
C ALA A 69 -60.19 24.07 122.91
N LEU A 70 -60.53 25.06 122.08
CA LEU A 70 -61.41 26.17 122.48
C LEU A 70 -62.83 25.69 122.83
N GLN A 71 -63.40 24.79 122.02
CA GLN A 71 -64.69 24.16 122.31
C GLN A 71 -64.67 23.39 123.63
N PHE A 72 -63.56 22.69 123.91
CA PHE A 72 -63.42 21.97 125.18
C PHE A 72 -63.43 22.94 126.35
N VAL A 73 -62.67 24.04 126.26
CA VAL A 73 -62.64 25.05 127.32
C VAL A 73 -64.02 25.67 127.53
N LEU A 74 -64.82 25.88 126.48
CA LEU A 74 -66.15 26.48 126.59
C LEU A 74 -67.26 25.51 127.03
N SER A 75 -67.11 24.21 126.80
CA SER A 75 -68.14 23.20 127.10
C SER A 75 -68.48 23.08 128.60
N GLU A 76 -69.76 23.00 128.93
CA GLU A 76 -70.25 22.92 130.33
C GLU A 76 -70.54 21.48 130.78
N THR A 77 -70.65 20.53 129.83
CA THR A 77 -70.98 19.13 130.15
C THR A 77 -69.77 18.20 130.06
N ALA A 78 -69.66 17.28 131.02
CA ALA A 78 -68.61 16.27 131.05
C ALA A 78 -68.62 15.34 129.82
N ASN A 79 -69.79 15.11 129.22
CA ASN A 79 -69.94 14.24 128.06
C ASN A 79 -69.39 14.88 126.77
N GLU A 80 -69.60 16.19 126.56
CA GLU A 80 -69.00 16.93 125.44
C GLU A 80 -67.48 17.01 125.59
N ARG A 81 -66.98 17.25 126.81
CA ARG A 81 -65.53 17.24 127.10
C ARG A 81 -64.88 15.90 126.75
N ALA A 82 -65.52 14.78 127.06
CA ALA A 82 -65.01 13.45 126.71
C ALA A 82 -64.91 13.25 125.19
N LEU A 83 -65.92 13.67 124.42
CA LEU A 83 -65.93 13.55 122.97
C LEU A 83 -64.89 14.47 122.30
N LEU A 84 -64.73 15.69 122.81
CA LEU A 84 -63.71 16.63 122.34
C LEU A 84 -62.30 16.17 122.69
N SER A 85 -62.10 15.50 123.84
CA SER A 85 -60.81 14.87 124.17
C SER A 85 -60.47 13.74 123.20
N ALA A 86 -61.43 12.90 122.86
CA ALA A 86 -61.23 11.84 121.86
C ALA A 86 -60.92 12.41 120.46
N ARG A 87 -61.56 13.53 120.07
CA ARG A 87 -61.23 14.20 118.80
C ARG A 87 -59.85 14.85 118.82
N MET A 88 -59.43 15.42 119.95
CA MET A 88 -58.10 15.99 120.14
C MET A 88 -57.01 14.93 119.95
N GLU A 89 -57.16 13.75 120.56
CA GLU A 89 -56.24 12.63 120.39
C GLU A 89 -56.13 12.20 118.92
N LYS A 90 -57.26 12.07 118.23
CA LYS A 90 -57.26 11.71 116.81
C LYS A 90 -56.55 12.77 115.95
N LEU A 91 -56.74 14.05 116.24
CA LEU A 91 -56.05 15.14 115.52
C LEU A 91 -54.55 15.15 115.81
N HIS A 92 -54.14 14.79 117.03
CA HIS A 92 -52.73 14.64 117.38
C HIS A 92 -52.07 13.48 116.62
N GLU A 93 -52.78 12.35 116.47
CA GLU A 93 -52.33 11.20 115.68
C GLU A 93 -52.20 11.55 114.19
N GLU A 94 -53.19 12.25 113.61
CA GLU A 94 -53.15 12.72 112.22
C GLU A 94 -51.97 13.68 111.96
N PHE A 95 -51.70 14.59 112.89
CA PHE A 95 -50.55 15.50 112.85
C PHE A 95 -49.22 14.76 112.93
N SER A 96 -49.10 13.80 113.85
CA SER A 96 -47.89 12.96 114.03
C SER A 96 -47.59 12.13 112.78
N SER A 97 -48.62 11.54 112.16
CA SER A 97 -48.46 10.79 110.91
C SER A 97 -47.90 11.66 109.78
N ARG A 98 -48.34 12.91 109.68
CA ARG A 98 -47.82 13.86 108.68
C ARG A 98 -46.43 14.34 108.99
N ARG A 99 -46.09 14.52 110.27
CA ARG A 99 -44.72 14.76 110.70
C ARG A 99 -43.77 13.70 110.18
N ASP A 100 -44.13 12.43 110.36
CA ASP A 100 -43.28 11.31 109.96
C ASP A 100 -43.20 11.17 108.42
N TYR A 101 -44.30 11.44 107.68
CA TYR A 101 -44.28 11.48 106.21
C TYR A 101 -43.31 12.53 105.67
N TRP A 102 -43.36 13.76 106.19
CA TRP A 102 -42.54 14.87 105.70
C TRP A 102 -41.06 14.76 106.09
N GLN A 103 -40.72 14.01 107.14
CA GLN A 103 -39.32 13.69 107.46
C GLN A 103 -38.64 12.81 106.39
N GLY A 104 -39.42 11.99 105.66
CA GLY A 104 -38.90 11.08 104.63
C GLY A 104 -38.77 11.67 103.22
N GLN A 105 -39.27 12.89 102.97
CA GLN A 105 -39.34 13.48 101.62
C GLN A 105 -38.10 14.31 101.26
N VAL A 106 -37.79 14.37 99.95
CA VAL A 106 -36.71 15.21 99.41
C VAL A 106 -37.17 16.65 99.34
N LEU A 107 -36.91 17.39 100.40
CA LEU A 107 -37.24 18.81 100.54
C LEU A 107 -36.01 19.69 100.27
N ASN A 108 -36.23 20.91 99.75
CA ASN A 108 -35.14 21.88 99.65
C ASN A 108 -34.72 22.34 101.05
N GLU A 109 -33.43 22.64 101.22
CA GLU A 109 -32.84 23.02 102.52
C GLU A 109 -33.62 24.10 103.30
N PRO A 110 -34.12 25.19 102.67
CA PRO A 110 -34.94 26.18 103.37
C PRO A 110 -36.27 25.62 103.90
N GLN A 111 -36.91 24.73 103.16
CA GLN A 111 -38.19 24.10 103.53
C GLN A 111 -37.98 23.09 104.65
N ARG A 112 -36.99 22.20 104.50
CA ARG A 112 -36.61 21.20 105.52
C ARG A 112 -36.36 21.86 106.87
N ARG A 113 -35.59 22.95 106.89
CA ARG A 113 -35.25 23.67 108.12
C ARG A 113 -36.48 24.16 108.87
N ILE A 114 -37.45 24.78 108.18
CA ILE A 114 -38.67 25.29 108.82
C ILE A 114 -39.54 24.14 109.31
N ILE A 115 -39.67 23.08 108.53
CA ILE A 115 -40.47 21.90 108.87
C ILE A 115 -39.95 21.23 110.15
N GLU A 116 -38.65 20.95 110.21
CA GLU A 116 -38.02 20.24 111.33
C GLU A 116 -37.87 21.10 112.59
N GLN A 117 -37.52 22.38 112.44
CA GLN A 117 -37.16 23.23 113.58
C GLN A 117 -38.33 24.06 114.12
N LYS A 118 -39.34 24.33 113.28
CA LYS A 118 -40.44 25.24 113.64
C LYS A 118 -41.80 24.58 113.52
N LEU A 119 -42.21 24.11 112.34
CA LEU A 119 -43.57 23.66 112.07
C LEU A 119 -44.00 22.52 113.00
N PHE A 120 -43.27 21.40 112.99
CA PHE A 120 -43.65 20.26 113.80
C PHE A 120 -43.42 20.47 115.30
N PRO A 121 -42.28 21.04 115.75
CA PRO A 121 -42.08 21.34 117.17
C PRO A 121 -43.13 22.30 117.75
N SER A 122 -43.54 23.33 116.99
CA SER A 122 -44.60 24.25 117.44
C SER A 122 -45.97 23.57 117.54
N GLY A 123 -46.27 22.60 116.67
CA GLY A 123 -47.51 21.83 116.78
C GLY A 123 -47.52 20.80 117.88
N GLU A 124 -46.40 20.11 118.12
CA GLU A 124 -46.25 19.26 119.32
C GLU A 124 -46.43 20.07 120.60
N GLN A 125 -45.86 21.28 120.64
CA GLN A 125 -46.03 22.20 121.75
C GLN A 125 -47.50 22.62 121.89
N PHE A 126 -48.21 22.91 120.80
CA PHE A 126 -49.64 23.21 120.81
C PHE A 126 -50.45 22.07 121.44
N PHE A 127 -50.25 20.83 120.99
CA PHE A 127 -50.98 19.68 121.55
C PHE A 127 -50.64 19.44 123.02
N THR A 128 -49.36 19.59 123.41
CA THR A 128 -48.95 19.48 124.82
C THR A 128 -49.66 20.51 125.70
N VAL A 129 -49.70 21.77 125.27
CA VAL A 129 -50.38 22.86 125.99
C VAL A 129 -51.90 22.64 126.01
N ALA A 130 -52.48 22.19 124.90
CA ALA A 130 -53.91 21.89 124.82
C ALA A 130 -54.29 20.74 125.76
N HIS A 131 -53.56 19.62 125.75
CA HIS A 131 -53.81 18.49 126.65
C HIS A 131 -53.65 18.88 128.12
N GLN A 132 -52.61 19.65 128.46
CA GLN A 132 -52.40 20.13 129.82
C GLN A 132 -53.57 21.02 130.26
N ALA A 133 -53.96 22.00 129.45
CA ALA A 133 -55.09 22.88 129.72
C ALA A 133 -56.41 22.11 129.86
N MET A 134 -56.64 21.10 129.01
CA MET A 134 -57.82 20.24 129.07
C MET A 134 -57.87 19.40 130.35
N THR A 135 -56.71 18.92 130.82
CA THR A 135 -56.58 18.14 132.06
C THR A 135 -56.77 19.01 133.30
N GLU A 136 -56.19 20.22 133.31
CA GLU A 136 -56.33 21.18 134.42
C GLU A 136 -57.80 21.59 134.62
N ILE A 137 -58.53 21.87 133.53
CA ILE A 137 -59.97 22.20 133.57
C ILE A 137 -60.82 21.02 134.07
N GLN A 138 -60.41 19.76 133.83
CA GLN A 138 -61.10 18.59 134.39
C GLN A 138 -60.89 18.44 135.90
N GLN A 139 -59.73 18.86 136.42
CA GLN A 139 -59.40 18.75 137.84
C GLN A 139 -59.98 19.89 138.67
N GLN A 140 -59.94 21.12 138.16
CA GLN A 140 -60.43 22.32 138.85
C GLN A 140 -61.07 23.30 137.85
N ASP A 141 -62.39 23.29 137.77
CA ASP A 141 -63.17 24.08 136.80
C ASP A 141 -63.60 25.43 137.41
N ASP A 142 -62.65 26.37 137.52
CA ASP A 142 -62.92 27.76 137.87
C ASP A 142 -62.67 28.72 136.70
N GLU A 143 -63.28 29.91 136.76
CA GLU A 143 -63.22 30.92 135.69
C GLU A 143 -61.78 31.34 135.37
N GLN A 144 -60.91 31.37 136.39
CA GLN A 144 -59.52 31.76 136.25
C GLN A 144 -58.70 30.71 135.49
N THR A 145 -58.92 29.41 135.77
CA THR A 145 -58.28 28.29 135.07
C THR A 145 -58.69 28.26 133.60
N ARG A 146 -59.98 28.45 133.29
CA ARG A 146 -60.47 28.53 131.91
C ARG A 146 -59.84 29.70 131.15
N LYS A 147 -59.70 30.88 131.78
CA LYS A 147 -59.09 32.06 131.14
C LYS A 147 -57.59 31.87 130.87
N LEU A 148 -56.85 31.25 131.79
CA LEU A 148 -55.43 30.91 131.60
C LEU A 148 -55.23 29.87 130.50
N ALA A 149 -56.09 28.84 130.46
CA ALA A 149 -56.11 27.84 129.40
C ALA A 149 -56.32 28.46 128.02
N LEU A 150 -57.31 29.34 127.85
CA LEU A 150 -57.55 30.04 126.58
C LEU A 150 -56.32 30.83 126.12
N ALA A 151 -55.70 31.60 127.03
CA ALA A 151 -54.51 32.39 126.69
C ALA A 151 -53.30 31.51 126.32
N ALA A 152 -53.12 30.36 126.99
CA ALA A 152 -52.05 29.42 126.70
C ALA A 152 -52.25 28.73 125.34
N ILE A 153 -53.46 28.25 125.07
CA ILE A 153 -53.87 27.62 123.79
C ILE A 153 -53.69 28.62 122.65
N GLU A 154 -54.19 29.85 122.80
CA GLU A 154 -54.07 30.89 121.78
C GLU A 154 -52.60 31.22 121.46
N LYS A 155 -51.75 31.35 122.49
CA LYS A 155 -50.33 31.61 122.29
C LYS A 155 -49.63 30.47 121.55
N ALA A 156 -49.92 29.22 121.91
CA ALA A 156 -49.34 28.06 121.24
C ALA A 156 -49.83 27.94 119.78
N TYR A 157 -51.10 28.23 119.52
CA TYR A 157 -51.66 28.27 118.18
C TYR A 157 -50.99 29.33 117.29
N GLN A 158 -50.81 30.56 117.81
CA GLN A 158 -50.16 31.64 117.05
C GLN A 158 -48.70 31.30 116.72
N LEU A 159 -47.99 30.59 117.61
CA LEU A 159 -46.62 30.14 117.36
C LEU A 159 -46.56 29.19 116.16
N GLN A 160 -47.47 28.21 116.08
CA GLN A 160 -47.51 27.30 114.94
C GLN A 160 -48.02 27.97 113.66
N ARG A 161 -49.01 28.86 113.77
CA ARG A 161 -49.48 29.63 112.62
C ARG A 161 -48.35 30.42 111.96
N ALA A 162 -47.50 31.07 112.76
CA ALA A 162 -46.34 31.77 112.25
C ALA A 162 -45.36 30.84 111.50
N ALA A 163 -45.16 29.61 111.99
CA ALA A 163 -44.33 28.61 111.32
C ALA A 163 -44.95 28.13 109.98
N VAL A 164 -46.27 27.98 109.94
CA VAL A 164 -47.03 27.66 108.72
C VAL A 164 -46.90 28.76 107.67
N ASP A 165 -47.11 30.02 108.06
CA ASP A 165 -47.05 31.16 107.15
C ASP A 165 -45.62 31.35 106.57
N GLU A 166 -44.59 31.16 107.40
CA GLU A 166 -43.18 31.20 106.96
C GLU A 166 -42.86 30.09 105.94
N LEU A 167 -43.32 28.86 106.20
CA LEU A 167 -43.10 27.72 105.30
C LEU A 167 -43.81 27.92 103.95
N LEU A 168 -45.02 28.48 103.95
CA LEU A 168 -45.77 28.78 102.74
C LEU A 168 -45.02 29.80 101.88
N GLN A 169 -44.54 30.90 102.47
CA GLN A 169 -43.77 31.91 101.75
C GLN A 169 -42.49 31.34 101.14
N VAL A 170 -41.72 30.56 101.91
CA VAL A 170 -40.48 29.94 101.41
C VAL A 170 -40.77 28.95 100.28
N THR A 171 -41.83 28.16 100.41
CA THR A 171 -42.19 27.16 99.39
C THR A 171 -42.59 27.79 98.06
N LEU A 172 -43.33 28.90 98.08
CA LEU A 172 -43.69 29.63 96.87
C LEU A 172 -42.46 30.21 96.15
N VAL A 173 -41.53 30.83 96.89
CA VAL A 173 -40.30 31.41 96.33
C VAL A 173 -39.39 30.32 95.74
N VAL A 174 -39.24 29.19 96.43
CA VAL A 174 -38.42 28.07 95.96
C VAL A 174 -38.99 27.46 94.67
N ASN A 175 -40.31 27.29 94.59
CA ASN A 175 -40.95 26.80 93.37
C ASN A 175 -40.74 27.74 92.17
N GLU A 176 -40.83 29.06 92.38
CA GLU A 176 -40.59 30.05 91.32
C GLU A 176 -39.12 30.05 90.84
N GLN A 177 -38.16 29.89 91.76
CA GLN A 177 -36.74 29.78 91.41
C GLN A 177 -36.44 28.53 90.57
N ILE A 178 -37.02 27.38 90.92
CA ILE A 178 -36.87 26.13 90.18
C ILE A 178 -37.42 26.28 88.74
N GLU A 179 -38.59 26.91 88.58
CA GLU A 179 -39.16 27.18 87.25
C GLU A 179 -38.30 28.14 86.41
N ALA A 180 -37.75 29.19 87.02
CA ALA A 180 -36.86 30.14 86.34
C ALA A 180 -35.55 29.48 85.88
N GLN A 181 -34.92 28.68 86.75
CA GLN A 181 -33.70 27.95 86.42
C GLN A 181 -33.95 26.95 85.27
N ALA A 182 -35.04 26.18 85.33
CA ALA A 182 -35.40 25.25 84.27
C ALA A 182 -35.54 25.92 82.89
N LYS A 183 -36.17 27.11 82.83
CA LYS A 183 -36.29 27.89 81.57
C LYS A 183 -34.93 28.32 81.02
N THR A 184 -34.02 28.78 81.88
CA THR A 184 -32.68 29.19 81.43
C THR A 184 -31.83 28.01 80.94
N GLU A 185 -31.93 26.84 81.59
CA GLU A 185 -31.21 25.64 81.15
C GLU A 185 -31.70 25.14 79.78
N ILE A 186 -33.01 25.24 79.50
CA ILE A 186 -33.59 24.90 78.19
C ILE A 186 -33.04 25.83 77.10
N ALA A 187 -33.07 27.14 77.33
CA ALA A 187 -32.61 28.14 76.35
C ALA A 187 -31.12 27.97 76.02
N ALA A 188 -30.29 27.77 77.04
CA ALA A 188 -28.86 27.50 76.85
C ALA A 188 -28.61 26.19 76.08
N GLY A 189 -29.37 25.13 76.38
CA GLY A 189 -29.29 23.86 75.66
C GLY A 189 -29.61 23.98 74.17
N PHE A 190 -30.64 24.75 73.82
CA PHE A 190 -31.02 24.97 72.42
C PHE A 190 -29.95 25.75 71.63
N SER A 191 -29.35 26.76 72.24
CA SER A 191 -28.30 27.56 71.58
C SER A 191 -27.04 26.73 71.26
N TRP A 192 -26.63 25.83 72.15
CA TRP A 192 -25.51 24.91 71.92
C TRP A 192 -25.79 23.93 70.77
N LEU A 193 -27.01 23.40 70.69
CA LEU A 193 -27.42 22.51 69.59
C LEU A 193 -27.35 23.21 68.22
N LEU A 194 -27.73 24.49 68.15
CA LEU A 194 -27.63 25.29 66.93
C LEU A 194 -26.17 25.51 66.46
N TRP A 195 -25.24 25.76 67.40
CA TRP A 195 -23.83 25.93 67.06
C TRP A 195 -23.18 24.66 66.50
N VAL A 196 -23.46 23.51 67.12
CA VAL A 196 -22.96 22.21 66.63
C VAL A 196 -23.50 21.91 65.22
N PHE A 197 -24.78 22.19 64.98
CA PHE A 197 -25.39 22.03 63.67
C PHE A 197 -24.75 22.95 62.62
N ALA A 198 -24.63 24.25 62.90
CA ALA A 198 -24.05 25.23 61.98
C ALA A 198 -22.58 24.90 61.62
N LEU A 199 -21.77 24.50 62.60
CA LEU A 199 -20.38 24.12 62.39
C LEU A 199 -20.26 22.87 61.49
N SER A 200 -21.07 21.84 61.75
CA SER A 200 -21.07 20.61 60.95
C SER A 200 -21.45 20.88 59.48
N LEU A 201 -22.42 21.77 59.24
CA LEU A 201 -22.85 22.18 57.91
C LEU A 201 -21.77 22.99 57.18
N GLY A 202 -21.10 23.90 57.88
CA GLY A 202 -20.02 24.73 57.31
C GLY A 202 -18.83 23.89 56.84
N VAL A 203 -18.38 22.93 57.66
CA VAL A 203 -17.27 22.04 57.30
C VAL A 203 -17.65 21.14 56.11
N ALA A 204 -18.87 20.57 56.11
CA ALA A 204 -19.35 19.75 55.00
C ALA A 204 -19.36 20.54 53.67
N THR A 205 -19.81 21.79 53.71
CA THR A 205 -19.85 22.69 52.54
C THR A 205 -18.44 23.02 52.03
N ALA A 206 -17.50 23.35 52.92
CA ALA A 206 -16.12 23.67 52.54
C ALA A 206 -15.42 22.47 51.88
N VAL A 207 -15.57 21.27 52.42
CA VAL A 207 -15.00 20.05 51.83
C VAL A 207 -15.64 19.74 50.47
N ALA A 208 -16.95 19.96 50.31
CA ALA A 208 -17.63 19.78 49.02
C ALA A 208 -17.13 20.74 47.93
N LEU A 209 -16.90 22.01 48.25
CA LEU A 209 -16.35 22.99 47.30
C LEU A 209 -14.90 22.66 46.90
N LEU A 210 -14.07 22.23 47.87
CA LEU A 210 -12.71 21.76 47.60
C LEU A 210 -12.72 20.49 46.74
N ALA A 211 -13.67 19.58 46.96
CA ALA A 211 -13.89 18.40 46.12
C ALA A 211 -14.15 18.79 44.67
N SER A 212 -15.15 19.65 44.46
CA SER A 212 -15.60 20.08 43.15
C SER A 212 -14.47 20.73 42.36
N SER A 213 -13.73 21.65 43.00
CA SER A 213 -12.59 22.32 42.35
C SER A 213 -11.43 21.35 42.00
N HIS A 214 -11.16 20.36 42.85
CA HIS A 214 -10.12 19.36 42.58
C HIS A 214 -10.52 18.42 41.42
N ILE A 215 -11.79 18.01 41.39
CA ILE A 215 -12.37 17.16 40.34
C ILE A 215 -12.29 17.86 38.98
N LEU A 216 -12.75 19.12 38.90
CA LEU A 216 -12.71 19.89 37.66
C LEU A 216 -11.27 20.09 37.14
N ARG A 217 -10.29 20.28 38.04
CA ARG A 217 -8.87 20.34 37.64
C ARG A 217 -8.32 19.01 37.12
N LEU A 218 -8.71 17.88 37.72
CA LEU A 218 -8.29 16.54 37.27
C LEU A 218 -8.93 16.16 35.92
N LEU A 219 -10.20 16.50 35.71
CA LEU A 219 -10.91 16.23 34.46
C LEU A 219 -10.50 17.20 33.34
N GLY A 220 -10.18 18.45 33.68
CA GLY A 220 -9.80 19.50 32.72
C GLY A 220 -11.00 20.11 31.97
N ALA A 221 -12.21 19.60 32.21
CA ALA A 221 -13.48 20.09 31.69
C ALA A 221 -14.62 19.54 32.57
N GLU A 222 -15.86 19.94 32.28
CA GLU A 222 -17.03 19.31 32.89
C GLU A 222 -17.15 17.84 32.44
N PRO A 223 -17.60 16.93 33.32
CA PRO A 223 -17.75 15.50 33.00
C PRO A 223 -18.59 15.25 31.74
N ASP A 224 -19.67 16.02 31.57
CA ASP A 224 -20.56 15.91 30.41
C ASP A 224 -19.85 16.29 29.10
N THR A 225 -19.05 17.37 29.10
CA THR A 225 -18.22 17.74 27.95
C THR A 225 -17.20 16.66 27.61
N ALA A 226 -16.54 16.07 28.60
CA ALA A 226 -15.60 14.97 28.37
C ALA A 226 -16.29 13.75 27.75
N GLN A 227 -17.48 13.39 28.24
CA GLN A 227 -18.28 12.31 27.68
C GLN A 227 -18.69 12.61 26.23
N GLN A 228 -19.18 13.82 25.95
CA GLN A 228 -19.60 14.23 24.60
C GLN A 228 -18.43 14.20 23.61
N VAL A 229 -17.25 14.70 24.00
CA VAL A 229 -16.05 14.66 23.14
C VAL A 229 -15.65 13.21 22.83
N VAL A 230 -15.63 12.33 23.83
CA VAL A 230 -15.35 10.91 23.62
C VAL A 230 -16.39 10.26 22.70
N GLN A 231 -17.68 10.57 22.88
CA GLN A 231 -18.75 10.03 22.05
C GLN A 231 -18.66 10.53 20.59
N GLN A 232 -18.24 11.77 20.37
CA GLN A 232 -17.96 12.33 19.04
C GLN A 232 -16.74 11.66 18.38
N ILE A 233 -15.65 11.43 19.13
CA ILE A 233 -14.49 10.69 18.62
C ILE A 233 -14.89 9.25 18.26
N ALA A 234 -15.66 8.59 19.13
CA ALA A 234 -16.14 7.22 18.92
C ALA A 234 -17.10 7.09 17.73
N SER A 235 -17.85 8.15 17.39
CA SER A 235 -18.69 8.21 16.19
C SER A 235 -17.92 8.59 14.92
N GLY A 236 -16.58 8.68 14.99
CA GLY A 236 -15.71 9.00 13.88
C GLY A 236 -15.53 10.49 13.63
N ASN A 237 -16.15 11.39 14.42
CA ASN A 237 -16.01 12.83 14.23
C ASN A 237 -14.72 13.38 14.85
N LEU A 238 -13.67 13.51 14.03
CA LEU A 238 -12.36 14.01 14.43
C LEU A 238 -12.15 15.51 14.12
N ILE A 239 -13.12 16.18 13.50
CA ILE A 239 -13.05 17.61 13.14
C ILE A 239 -13.42 18.52 14.31
N LEU A 240 -14.01 17.96 15.38
CA LEU A 240 -14.50 18.73 16.53
C LEU A 240 -13.41 19.64 17.13
N ALA A 241 -13.67 20.94 17.17
CA ALA A 241 -12.85 21.91 17.87
C ALA A 241 -13.15 21.82 19.38
N VAL A 242 -12.14 21.46 20.17
CA VAL A 242 -12.25 21.35 21.63
C VAL A 242 -11.25 22.34 22.26
N PRO A 243 -11.66 23.16 23.24
CA PRO A 243 -10.76 24.07 23.93
C PRO A 243 -9.55 23.36 24.55
N ALA A 244 -8.43 24.07 24.67
CA ALA A 244 -7.24 23.55 25.31
C ALA A 244 -7.54 23.16 26.78
N ALA A 245 -7.23 21.92 27.13
CA ALA A 245 -7.38 21.40 28.48
C ALA A 245 -6.08 21.56 29.28
N ALA A 246 -6.18 21.60 30.61
CA ALA A 246 -5.02 21.66 31.48
C ALA A 246 -4.11 20.43 31.32
N ASP A 247 -2.80 20.64 31.32
CA ASP A 247 -1.82 19.56 31.19
C ASP A 247 -1.97 18.51 32.30
N GLY A 248 -1.94 17.23 31.92
CA GLY A 248 -2.13 16.10 32.84
C GLY A 248 -3.58 15.83 33.25
N SER A 249 -4.56 16.54 32.67
CA SER A 249 -5.99 16.25 32.85
C SER A 249 -6.47 15.10 31.94
N LEU A 250 -7.62 14.49 32.29
CA LEU A 250 -8.26 13.48 31.44
C LEU A 250 -8.56 14.03 30.04
N MET A 251 -9.07 15.26 29.96
CA MET A 251 -9.38 15.89 28.67
C MET A 251 -8.11 16.10 27.82
N ALA A 252 -6.98 16.49 28.41
CA ALA A 252 -5.72 16.57 27.66
C ALA A 252 -5.29 15.20 27.08
N GLY A 253 -5.49 14.11 27.83
CA GLY A 253 -5.28 12.74 27.34
C GLY A 253 -6.22 12.36 26.18
N ILE A 254 -7.50 12.74 26.26
CA ILE A 254 -8.48 12.54 25.18
C ILE A 254 -8.08 13.32 23.92
N LEU A 255 -7.63 14.57 24.05
CA LEU A 255 -7.19 15.38 22.92
C LEU A 255 -5.90 14.85 22.28
N PHE A 256 -4.96 14.36 23.09
CA PHE A 256 -3.78 13.67 22.59
C PHE A 256 -4.17 12.41 21.80
N MET A 257 -5.06 11.58 22.34
CA MET A 257 -5.57 10.39 21.66
C MET A 257 -6.28 10.75 20.34
N LYS A 258 -7.15 11.78 20.35
CA LYS A 258 -7.78 12.33 19.14
C LYS A 258 -6.72 12.68 18.10
N GLY A 259 -5.71 13.45 18.48
CA GLY A 259 -4.63 13.87 17.58
C GLY A 259 -3.89 12.69 16.94
N GLN A 260 -3.57 11.66 17.74
CA GLN A 260 -2.94 10.43 17.24
C GLN A 260 -3.85 9.66 16.26
N ILE A 261 -5.15 9.51 16.57
CA ILE A 261 -6.11 8.87 15.66
C ILE A 261 -6.23 9.67 14.36
N THR A 262 -6.34 11.00 14.43
CA THR A 262 -6.39 11.86 13.24
C THR A 262 -5.13 11.72 12.38
N ALA A 263 -3.94 11.67 13.00
CA ALA A 263 -2.68 11.47 12.29
C ALA A 263 -2.62 10.10 11.59
N ILE A 264 -3.04 9.03 12.27
CA ILE A 264 -3.09 7.68 11.68
C ILE A 264 -4.07 7.64 10.51
N VAL A 265 -5.29 8.16 10.67
CA VAL A 265 -6.30 8.16 9.60
C VAL A 265 -5.82 8.95 8.38
N ARG A 266 -5.17 10.11 8.57
CA ARG A 266 -4.55 10.88 7.48
C ARG A 266 -3.44 10.13 6.76
N ALA A 267 -2.58 9.44 7.51
CA ALA A 267 -1.51 8.63 6.94
C ALA A 267 -2.07 7.46 6.12
N ILE A 268 -3.13 6.80 6.61
CA ILE A 268 -3.80 5.71 5.87
C ILE A 268 -4.47 6.26 4.60
N ASP A 269 -5.16 7.42 4.66
CA ASP A 269 -5.77 8.03 3.46
C ASP A 269 -4.74 8.34 2.38
N THR A 270 -3.60 8.92 2.79
CA THR A 270 -2.46 9.19 1.89
C THR A 270 -1.95 7.92 1.23
N ILE A 271 -1.66 6.88 2.02
CA ILE A 271 -1.17 5.59 1.52
C ILE A 271 -2.19 4.95 0.56
N ASN A 272 -3.49 5.04 0.87
CA ASN A 272 -4.55 4.50 0.01
C ASN A 272 -4.58 5.18 -1.36
N ARG A 273 -4.38 6.51 -1.42
CA ARG A 273 -4.32 7.26 -2.68
C ARG A 273 -3.09 6.85 -3.49
N GLU A 274 -1.92 6.74 -2.85
CA GLU A 274 -0.68 6.29 -3.51
C GLU A 274 -0.79 4.86 -4.07
N ILE A 275 -1.42 3.95 -3.33
CA ILE A 275 -1.67 2.58 -3.80
C ILE A 275 -2.68 2.60 -4.96
N SER A 276 -3.75 3.40 -4.87
CA SER A 276 -4.74 3.57 -5.95
C SER A 276 -4.10 3.98 -7.27
N GLU A 277 -3.22 4.98 -7.22
CA GLU A 277 -2.45 5.44 -8.38
C GLU A 277 -1.55 4.32 -8.91
N SER A 278 -0.82 3.64 -8.02
CA SER A 278 0.06 2.52 -8.40
C SER A 278 -0.68 1.39 -9.12
N ILE A 279 -1.87 1.00 -8.63
CA ILE A 279 -2.75 0.00 -9.26
C ILE A 279 -3.14 0.41 -10.69
N TYR A 280 -3.53 1.66 -10.86
CA TYR A 280 -3.91 2.17 -12.17
C TYR A 280 -2.73 2.11 -13.16
N HIS A 281 -1.52 2.48 -12.72
CA HIS A 281 -0.32 2.42 -13.56
C HIS A 281 0.14 0.99 -13.85
N ILE A 282 0.06 0.08 -12.88
CA ILE A 282 0.30 -1.35 -13.11
C ILE A 282 -0.64 -1.86 -14.21
N GLY A 283 -1.92 -1.48 -14.19
CA GLY A 283 -2.88 -1.82 -15.24
C GLY A 283 -2.49 -1.31 -16.62
N LEU A 284 -2.13 -0.02 -16.73
CA LEU A 284 -1.67 0.58 -18.00
C LEU A 284 -0.41 -0.10 -18.55
N THR A 285 0.62 -0.27 -17.72
CA THR A 285 1.87 -0.89 -18.13
C THR A 285 1.66 -2.36 -18.50
N SER A 286 0.81 -3.09 -17.78
CA SER A 286 0.47 -4.47 -18.14
C SER A 286 -0.22 -4.56 -19.50
N SER A 287 -1.14 -3.63 -19.80
CA SER A 287 -1.77 -3.57 -21.11
C SER A 287 -0.77 -3.28 -22.23
N GLU A 288 0.18 -2.37 -22.00
CA GLU A 288 1.23 -2.06 -22.96
C GLU A 288 2.15 -3.26 -23.22
N ILE A 289 2.59 -3.96 -22.17
CA ILE A 289 3.40 -5.18 -22.29
C ILE A 289 2.60 -6.27 -23.02
N ALA A 290 1.28 -6.39 -22.79
CA ALA A 290 0.44 -7.35 -23.52
C ALA A 290 0.43 -7.06 -25.03
N THR A 291 0.24 -5.80 -25.41
CA THR A 291 0.28 -5.38 -26.82
C THR A 291 1.66 -5.61 -27.44
N SER A 292 2.75 -5.24 -26.74
CA SER A 292 4.12 -5.48 -27.23
C SER A 292 4.43 -6.97 -27.38
N THR A 293 4.00 -7.81 -26.43
CA THR A 293 4.18 -9.27 -26.50
C THR A 293 3.39 -9.87 -27.67
N GLN A 294 2.18 -9.35 -27.94
CA GLN A 294 1.38 -9.78 -29.09
C GLN A 294 2.06 -9.41 -30.43
N LEU A 295 2.57 -8.18 -30.55
CA LEU A 295 3.33 -7.76 -31.73
C LEU A 295 4.58 -8.63 -31.92
N GLN A 296 5.34 -8.86 -30.85
CA GLN A 296 6.52 -9.71 -30.88
C GLN A 296 6.18 -11.15 -31.31
N SER A 297 5.03 -11.68 -30.89
CA SER A 297 4.57 -13.00 -31.31
C SER A 297 4.27 -13.06 -32.81
N SER A 298 3.65 -12.01 -33.36
CA SER A 298 3.37 -11.91 -34.80
C SER A 298 4.67 -11.82 -35.61
N GLU A 299 5.58 -10.93 -35.23
CA GLU A 299 6.89 -10.78 -35.88
C GLU A 299 7.70 -12.07 -35.82
N SER A 300 7.71 -12.76 -34.67
CA SER A 300 8.41 -14.04 -34.52
C SER A 300 7.82 -15.13 -35.40
N SER A 301 6.51 -15.10 -35.66
CA SER A 301 5.86 -16.02 -36.60
C SER A 301 6.30 -15.76 -38.04
N ALA A 302 6.46 -14.50 -38.43
CA ALA A 302 7.02 -14.14 -39.73
C ALA A 302 8.47 -14.62 -39.87
N VAL A 303 9.29 -14.45 -38.82
CA VAL A 303 10.66 -15.00 -38.78
C VAL A 303 10.66 -16.53 -38.88
N ASN A 304 9.72 -17.24 -38.24
CA ASN A 304 9.60 -18.69 -38.39
C ASN A 304 9.36 -19.12 -39.84
N ALA A 305 8.45 -18.43 -40.52
CA ALA A 305 8.15 -18.71 -41.92
C ALA A 305 9.38 -18.46 -42.82
N ALA A 306 10.09 -17.35 -42.58
CA ALA A 306 11.32 -17.04 -43.30
C ALA A 306 12.43 -18.09 -43.07
N ILE A 307 12.56 -18.61 -41.84
CA ILE A 307 13.47 -19.72 -41.50
C ILE A 307 13.11 -20.99 -42.27
N GLY A 308 11.81 -21.32 -42.36
CA GLY A 308 11.33 -22.46 -43.14
C GLY A 308 11.71 -22.35 -44.62
N GLN A 309 11.41 -21.21 -45.24
CA GLN A 309 11.77 -20.92 -46.64
C GLN A 309 13.30 -20.96 -46.86
N PHE A 310 14.06 -20.42 -45.91
CA PHE A 310 15.51 -20.42 -45.99
C PHE A 310 16.10 -21.85 -45.91
N ASN A 311 15.50 -22.73 -45.12
CA ASN A 311 15.90 -24.14 -45.05
C ASN A 311 15.61 -24.88 -46.37
N GLU A 312 14.46 -24.62 -47.01
CA GLU A 312 14.14 -25.16 -48.33
C GLU A 312 15.15 -24.69 -49.39
N LEU A 313 15.49 -23.40 -49.39
CA LEU A 313 16.50 -22.82 -50.28
C LEU A 313 17.87 -23.49 -50.10
N LEU A 314 18.30 -23.76 -48.85
CA LEU A 314 19.57 -24.44 -48.60
C LEU A 314 19.59 -25.88 -49.13
N LEU A 315 18.47 -26.60 -49.07
CA LEU A 315 18.35 -27.94 -49.67
C LEU A 315 18.44 -27.88 -51.21
N GLU A 316 17.85 -26.86 -51.82
CA GLU A 316 17.95 -26.62 -53.26
C GLU A 316 19.38 -26.25 -53.67
N VAL A 317 20.05 -25.38 -52.92
CA VAL A 317 21.47 -25.03 -53.13
C VAL A 317 22.34 -26.26 -53.02
N LYS A 318 22.12 -27.12 -52.01
CA LYS A 318 22.86 -28.39 -51.87
C LYS A 318 22.71 -29.25 -53.13
N THR A 319 21.48 -29.50 -53.56
CA THR A 319 21.18 -30.33 -54.74
C THR A 319 21.78 -29.74 -56.03
N THR A 320 21.65 -28.43 -56.21
CA THR A 320 22.21 -27.71 -57.37
C THR A 320 23.72 -27.80 -57.41
N THR A 321 24.36 -27.72 -56.24
CA THR A 321 25.81 -27.82 -56.08
C THR A 321 26.33 -29.23 -56.35
N GLU A 322 25.61 -30.26 -55.89
CA GLU A 322 25.90 -31.66 -56.21
C GLU A 322 25.83 -31.90 -57.72
N ASN A 323 24.77 -31.41 -58.38
CA ASN A 323 24.61 -31.47 -59.83
C ASN A 323 25.73 -30.72 -60.58
N ALA A 324 26.15 -29.55 -60.09
CA ALA A 324 27.24 -28.77 -60.68
C ALA A 324 28.59 -29.50 -60.57
N CYS A 325 28.82 -30.18 -59.45
CA CYS A 325 30.00 -31.02 -59.24
C CYS A 325 30.03 -32.19 -60.23
N GLU A 326 28.92 -32.90 -60.41
CA GLU A 326 28.81 -34.01 -61.37
C GLU A 326 29.03 -33.53 -62.82
N LYS A 327 28.38 -32.44 -63.22
CA LYS A 327 28.56 -31.84 -64.56
C LYS A 327 30.01 -31.42 -64.79
N SER A 328 30.65 -30.80 -63.80
CA SER A 328 32.05 -30.39 -63.91
C SER A 328 32.97 -31.61 -64.10
N ARG A 329 32.76 -32.69 -63.35
CA ARG A 329 33.52 -33.95 -63.56
C ARG A 329 33.26 -34.58 -64.93
N ALA A 330 32.04 -34.50 -65.44
CA ALA A 330 31.71 -34.99 -66.78
C ALA A 330 32.45 -34.18 -67.87
N VAL A 331 32.53 -32.86 -67.72
CA VAL A 331 33.30 -31.99 -68.62
C VAL A 331 34.80 -32.28 -68.54
N GLU A 332 35.36 -32.46 -67.34
CA GLU A 332 36.77 -32.84 -67.16
C GLU A 332 37.10 -34.15 -67.90
N ARG A 333 36.25 -35.17 -67.75
CA ARG A 333 36.41 -36.45 -68.45
C ARG A 333 36.32 -36.28 -69.97
N GLN A 334 35.32 -35.55 -70.46
CA GLN A 334 35.13 -35.32 -71.90
C GLN A 334 36.28 -34.52 -72.51
N ALA A 335 36.82 -33.53 -71.80
CA ALA A 335 37.98 -32.77 -72.22
C ALA A 335 39.24 -33.65 -72.29
N THR A 336 39.43 -34.53 -71.30
CA THR A 336 40.54 -35.51 -71.29
C THR A 336 40.43 -36.52 -72.43
N GLU A 337 39.22 -37.03 -72.71
CA GLU A 337 38.94 -37.88 -73.87
C GLU A 337 39.23 -37.12 -75.19
N GLY A 338 38.90 -35.82 -75.25
CA GLY A 338 39.21 -34.94 -76.37
C GLY A 338 40.71 -34.75 -76.62
N VAL A 339 41.51 -34.61 -75.55
CA VAL A 339 42.98 -34.56 -75.65
C VAL A 339 43.53 -35.83 -76.30
N ASN A 340 43.07 -37.01 -75.86
CA ASN A 340 43.51 -38.30 -76.41
C ASN A 340 43.13 -38.43 -77.89
N SER A 341 41.89 -38.07 -78.26
CA SER A 341 41.44 -38.13 -79.66
C SER A 341 42.24 -37.19 -80.56
N LEU A 342 42.62 -36.00 -80.08
CA LEU A 342 43.47 -35.07 -80.83
C LEU A 342 44.90 -35.59 -80.97
N ALA A 343 45.44 -36.27 -79.96
CA ALA A 343 46.75 -36.92 -80.05
C ALA A 343 46.75 -38.01 -81.15
N ASP A 344 45.69 -38.81 -81.24
CA ASP A 344 45.51 -39.80 -82.31
C ASP A 344 45.39 -39.14 -83.70
N ILE A 345 44.67 -38.01 -83.80
CA ILE A 345 44.57 -37.23 -85.04
C ILE A 345 45.95 -36.70 -85.47
N VAL A 346 46.75 -36.19 -84.53
CA VAL A 346 48.11 -35.72 -84.84
C VAL A 346 48.99 -36.88 -85.34
N SER A 347 48.91 -38.04 -84.68
CA SER A 347 49.65 -39.25 -85.12
C SER A 347 49.25 -39.69 -86.53
N THR A 348 47.95 -39.77 -86.81
CA THR A 348 47.46 -40.16 -88.15
C THR A 348 47.78 -39.13 -89.23
N MET A 349 47.92 -37.85 -88.87
CA MET A 349 48.43 -36.82 -89.79
C MET A 349 49.91 -37.00 -90.09
N ASP A 350 50.73 -37.38 -89.11
CA ASP A 350 52.15 -37.70 -89.35
C ASP A 350 52.29 -38.90 -90.30
N ASP A 351 51.51 -39.96 -90.09
CA ASP A 351 51.45 -41.12 -90.99
C ASP A 351 51.05 -40.73 -92.43
N ALA A 352 50.11 -39.78 -92.56
CA ALA A 352 49.68 -39.27 -93.86
C ALA A 352 50.79 -38.47 -94.58
N VAL A 353 51.55 -37.66 -93.86
CA VAL A 353 52.71 -36.94 -94.42
C VAL A 353 53.77 -37.93 -94.92
N GLU A 354 54.06 -38.99 -94.15
CA GLU A 354 55.00 -40.03 -94.56
C GLU A 354 54.52 -40.75 -95.83
N SER A 355 53.26 -41.15 -95.88
CA SER A 355 52.65 -41.82 -97.04
C SER A 355 52.68 -40.96 -98.32
N VAL A 356 52.44 -39.64 -98.18
CA VAL A 356 52.58 -38.69 -99.30
C VAL A 356 54.04 -38.58 -99.75
N GLY A 357 55.02 -38.58 -98.83
CA GLY A 357 56.44 -38.58 -99.18
C GLY A 357 56.90 -39.82 -99.95
N VAL A 358 56.38 -41.01 -99.58
CA VAL A 358 56.61 -42.25 -100.35
C VAL A 358 56.00 -42.16 -101.75
N SER A 359 54.78 -41.62 -101.85
CA SER A 359 54.08 -41.44 -103.13
C SER A 359 54.80 -40.44 -104.04
N GLU A 360 55.30 -39.34 -103.48
CA GLU A 360 56.10 -38.33 -104.17
C GLU A 360 57.37 -38.94 -104.78
N THR A 361 58.08 -39.78 -104.02
CA THR A 361 59.28 -40.49 -104.49
C THR A 361 58.95 -41.41 -105.67
N SER A 362 57.82 -42.12 -105.62
CA SER A 362 57.36 -43.00 -106.70
C SER A 362 56.99 -42.20 -107.96
N VAL A 363 56.31 -41.06 -107.80
CA VAL A 363 55.94 -40.18 -108.92
C VAL A 363 57.17 -39.51 -109.53
N ARG A 364 58.18 -39.12 -108.74
CA ARG A 364 59.48 -38.63 -109.26
C ARG A 364 60.19 -39.70 -110.09
N THR A 365 60.16 -40.95 -109.64
CA THR A 365 60.75 -42.08 -110.40
C THR A 365 60.03 -42.27 -111.74
N LEU A 366 58.69 -42.14 -111.75
CA LEU A 366 57.90 -42.16 -112.99
C LEU A 366 58.23 -40.97 -113.91
N ALA A 367 58.46 -39.77 -113.34
CA ALA A 367 58.90 -38.59 -114.09
C ALA A 367 60.21 -38.85 -114.83
N THR A 368 61.21 -39.42 -114.13
CA THR A 368 62.50 -39.79 -114.72
C THR A 368 62.34 -40.83 -115.83
N ALA A 369 61.57 -41.91 -115.58
CA ALA A 369 61.31 -42.93 -116.60
C ALA A 369 60.58 -42.35 -117.84
N SER A 370 59.66 -41.41 -117.64
CA SER A 370 58.97 -40.72 -118.73
C SER A 370 59.92 -39.85 -119.57
N MET A 371 60.89 -39.17 -118.96
CA MET A 371 61.94 -38.43 -119.67
C MET A 371 62.84 -39.36 -120.50
N GLU A 372 63.19 -40.53 -119.97
CA GLU A 372 63.94 -41.55 -120.70
C GLU A 372 63.16 -42.07 -121.92
N ILE A 373 61.86 -42.35 -121.75
CA ILE A 373 60.98 -42.76 -122.86
C ILE A 373 60.90 -41.65 -123.92
N ASN A 374 60.77 -40.38 -123.52
CA ASN A 374 60.75 -39.24 -124.43
C ASN A 374 62.02 -39.20 -125.30
N SER A 375 63.20 -39.39 -124.68
CA SER A 375 64.49 -39.47 -125.40
C SER A 375 64.55 -40.63 -126.39
N ILE A 376 64.04 -41.81 -126.00
CA ILE A 376 63.97 -42.99 -126.88
C ILE A 376 63.02 -42.74 -128.06
N VAL A 377 61.83 -42.20 -127.81
CA VAL A 377 60.82 -41.91 -128.85
C VAL A 377 61.33 -40.87 -129.85
N SER A 378 62.00 -39.83 -129.37
CA SER A 378 62.67 -38.82 -130.21
C SER A 378 63.77 -39.44 -131.09
N SER A 379 64.55 -40.38 -130.53
CA SER A 379 65.57 -41.13 -131.26
C SER A 379 64.95 -42.03 -132.34
N ILE A 380 63.85 -42.75 -132.02
CA ILE A 380 63.13 -43.60 -132.99
C ILE A 380 62.53 -42.75 -134.11
N LYS A 381 61.96 -41.57 -133.80
CA LYS A 381 61.45 -40.63 -134.80
C LYS A 381 62.56 -40.19 -135.75
N THR A 382 63.72 -39.84 -135.20
CA THR A 382 64.91 -39.47 -136.00
C THR A 382 65.34 -40.62 -136.91
N ILE A 383 65.35 -41.87 -136.42
CA ILE A 383 65.66 -43.07 -137.22
C ILE A 383 64.60 -43.28 -138.30
N ALA A 384 63.32 -43.11 -137.99
CA ALA A 384 62.22 -43.25 -138.95
C ALA A 384 62.31 -42.19 -140.07
N ASP A 385 62.61 -40.93 -139.73
CA ASP A 385 62.82 -39.85 -140.69
C ASP A 385 64.05 -40.11 -141.58
N GLN A 386 65.16 -40.58 -141.00
CA GLN A 386 66.36 -41.01 -141.73
C GLN A 386 66.06 -42.20 -142.67
N THR A 387 65.29 -43.19 -142.20
CA THR A 387 64.90 -44.37 -142.97
C THR A 387 63.97 -43.97 -144.12
N ASN A 388 63.04 -43.04 -143.89
CA ASN A 388 62.17 -42.49 -144.92
C ASN A 388 62.97 -41.76 -146.02
N LEU A 389 63.99 -40.98 -145.64
CA LEU A 389 64.92 -40.33 -146.59
C LEU A 389 65.78 -41.35 -147.36
N LEU A 390 66.31 -42.37 -146.69
CA LEU A 390 67.07 -43.46 -147.34
C LEU A 390 66.20 -44.24 -148.32
N ALA A 391 64.96 -44.56 -147.94
CA ALA A 391 64.00 -45.26 -148.78
C ALA A 391 63.56 -44.40 -149.97
N LEU A 392 63.39 -43.09 -149.79
CA LEU A 392 63.14 -42.15 -150.87
C LEU A 392 64.30 -42.13 -151.88
N ASN A 393 65.54 -42.04 -151.39
CA ASN A 393 66.73 -42.10 -152.25
C ASN A 393 66.83 -43.44 -153.00
N ALA A 394 66.51 -44.55 -152.34
CA ALA A 394 66.49 -45.87 -152.97
C ALA A 394 65.37 -46.02 -154.01
N ALA A 395 64.18 -45.48 -153.76
CA ALA A 395 63.07 -45.46 -154.72
C ALA A 395 63.40 -44.61 -155.97
N ILE A 396 64.07 -43.47 -155.77
CA ILE A 396 64.58 -42.62 -156.87
C ILE A 396 65.58 -43.41 -157.73
N GLU A 397 66.56 -44.08 -157.11
CA GLU A 397 67.59 -44.81 -157.85
C GLU A 397 67.03 -46.08 -158.52
N ALA A 398 66.04 -46.75 -157.90
CA ALA A 398 65.30 -47.86 -158.49
C ALA A 398 64.46 -47.44 -159.71
N ALA A 399 63.83 -46.27 -159.67
CA ALA A 399 63.15 -45.68 -160.82
C ALA A 399 64.13 -45.32 -161.95
N ARG A 400 65.37 -44.92 -161.59
CA ARG A 400 66.45 -44.60 -162.52
C ARG A 400 67.00 -45.82 -163.27
N ALA A 401 66.94 -47.01 -162.65
CA ALA A 401 67.38 -48.28 -163.23
C ALA A 401 66.37 -48.95 -164.20
N GLY A 402 65.20 -48.36 -164.43
CA GLY A 402 64.19 -48.85 -165.38
C GLY A 402 63.63 -50.24 -165.03
N GLU A 403 63.41 -51.11 -166.03
CA GLU A 403 62.80 -52.46 -165.83
C GLU A 403 63.59 -53.37 -164.87
N GLN A 404 64.92 -53.18 -164.73
CA GLN A 404 65.76 -53.98 -163.82
C GLN A 404 65.58 -53.58 -162.33
N GLY A 405 65.13 -52.35 -162.06
CA GLY A 405 64.96 -51.80 -160.70
C GLY A 405 63.58 -52.04 -160.10
N ARG A 406 62.65 -52.66 -160.84
CA ARG A 406 61.22 -52.71 -160.51
C ARG A 406 60.92 -53.45 -159.19
N GLY A 407 61.64 -54.53 -158.89
CA GLY A 407 61.55 -55.23 -157.60
C GLY A 407 62.11 -54.42 -156.43
N PHE A 408 63.19 -53.66 -156.65
CA PHE A 408 63.78 -52.76 -155.65
C PHE A 408 62.89 -51.55 -155.37
N ALA A 409 62.20 -51.00 -156.38
CA ALA A 409 61.27 -49.89 -156.21
C ALA A 409 60.12 -50.26 -155.27
N VAL A 410 59.54 -51.46 -155.43
CA VAL A 410 58.47 -51.97 -154.54
C VAL A 410 58.95 -52.11 -153.09
N VAL A 411 60.16 -52.64 -152.89
CA VAL A 411 60.75 -52.75 -151.54
C VAL A 411 61.04 -51.36 -150.95
N ALA A 412 61.57 -50.42 -151.74
CA ALA A 412 61.85 -49.06 -151.29
C ALA A 412 60.56 -48.30 -150.90
N ASP A 413 59.48 -48.43 -151.68
CA ASP A 413 58.18 -47.84 -151.34
C ASP A 413 57.56 -48.49 -150.09
N GLU A 414 57.71 -49.80 -149.89
CA GLU A 414 57.26 -50.49 -148.67
C GLU A 414 58.05 -50.04 -147.44
N VAL A 415 59.39 -49.91 -147.54
CA VAL A 415 60.24 -49.36 -146.47
C VAL A 415 59.87 -47.90 -146.17
N ARG A 416 59.61 -47.08 -147.19
CA ARG A 416 59.18 -45.69 -147.05
C ARG A 416 57.83 -45.59 -146.34
N SER A 417 56.87 -46.44 -146.73
CA SER A 417 55.56 -46.56 -146.09
C SER A 417 55.69 -46.97 -144.62
N LEU A 418 56.55 -47.95 -144.31
CA LEU A 418 56.82 -48.41 -142.94
C LEU A 418 57.50 -47.31 -142.11
N ALA A 419 58.47 -46.59 -142.68
CA ALA A 419 59.13 -45.47 -142.03
C ALA A 419 58.15 -44.31 -141.74
N THR A 420 57.26 -43.98 -142.67
CA THR A 420 56.20 -42.97 -142.46
C THR A 420 55.22 -43.39 -141.36
N LYS A 421 54.76 -44.66 -141.35
CA LYS A 421 53.92 -45.20 -140.28
C LYS A 421 54.64 -45.20 -138.93
N THR A 422 55.94 -45.48 -138.91
CA THR A 422 56.78 -45.43 -137.70
C THR A 422 56.88 -44.00 -137.17
N ALA A 423 57.16 -43.02 -138.02
CA ALA A 423 57.21 -41.60 -137.65
C ALA A 423 55.86 -41.11 -137.07
N GLN A 424 54.75 -41.47 -137.72
CA GLN A 424 53.39 -41.17 -137.22
C GLN A 424 53.11 -41.83 -135.87
N ALA A 425 53.48 -43.11 -135.69
CA ALA A 425 53.31 -43.81 -134.42
C ALA A 425 54.16 -43.15 -133.31
N THR A 426 55.40 -42.74 -133.60
CA THR A 426 56.24 -42.01 -132.63
C THR A 426 55.67 -40.65 -132.27
N GLU A 427 55.02 -39.94 -133.20
CA GLU A 427 54.36 -38.66 -132.91
C GLU A 427 53.17 -38.84 -131.97
N VAL A 428 52.38 -39.90 -132.16
CA VAL A 428 51.30 -40.27 -131.22
C VAL A 428 51.86 -40.62 -129.85
N ILE A 429 52.93 -41.42 -129.77
CA ILE A 429 53.59 -41.77 -128.50
C ILE A 429 54.14 -40.52 -127.82
N GLN A 430 54.80 -39.62 -128.56
CA GLN A 430 55.33 -38.36 -128.05
C GLN A 430 54.22 -37.54 -127.35
N LYS A 431 53.06 -37.41 -127.99
CA LYS A 431 51.91 -36.71 -127.42
C LYS A 431 51.41 -37.35 -126.12
N ILE A 432 51.41 -38.68 -126.04
CA ILE A 432 51.03 -39.41 -124.82
C ILE A 432 52.05 -39.16 -123.70
N VAL A 433 53.35 -39.18 -124.02
CA VAL A 433 54.43 -38.93 -123.05
C VAL A 433 54.41 -37.48 -122.55
N ASP A 434 54.15 -36.50 -123.43
CA ASP A 434 54.04 -35.09 -123.05
C ASP A 434 52.81 -34.84 -122.15
N ASP A 435 51.67 -35.47 -122.44
CA ASP A 435 50.49 -35.46 -121.56
C ASP A 435 50.78 -36.14 -120.21
N LEU A 436 51.53 -37.24 -120.21
CA LEU A 436 51.96 -37.94 -118.99
C LEU A 436 52.88 -37.06 -118.13
N ASN A 437 53.86 -36.38 -118.73
CA ASN A 437 54.72 -35.44 -118.02
C ASN A 437 53.93 -34.29 -117.39
N THR A 438 53.01 -33.70 -118.14
CA THR A 438 52.13 -32.62 -117.64
C THR A 438 51.31 -33.11 -116.43
N LYS A 439 50.78 -34.34 -116.48
CA LYS A 439 50.05 -34.94 -115.37
C LYS A 439 50.95 -35.22 -114.16
N VAL A 440 52.16 -35.72 -114.39
CA VAL A 440 53.16 -35.97 -113.33
C VAL A 440 53.55 -34.67 -112.61
N GLU A 441 53.85 -33.60 -113.35
CA GLU A 441 54.15 -32.29 -112.76
C GLU A 441 52.98 -31.76 -111.92
N LYS A 442 51.75 -31.88 -112.45
CA LYS A 442 50.54 -31.51 -111.71
C LYS A 442 50.40 -32.34 -110.43
N THR A 443 50.58 -33.66 -110.50
CA THR A 443 50.50 -34.54 -109.32
C THR A 443 51.54 -34.19 -108.27
N LEU A 444 52.78 -33.85 -108.65
CA LEU A 444 53.81 -33.40 -107.71
C LEU A 444 53.42 -32.07 -107.04
N SER A 445 52.86 -31.12 -107.79
CA SER A 445 52.35 -29.85 -107.25
C SER A 445 51.18 -30.07 -106.28
N ASP A 446 50.26 -30.97 -106.61
CA ASP A 446 49.13 -31.33 -105.75
C ASP A 446 49.62 -31.98 -104.44
N MET A 447 50.64 -32.84 -104.50
CA MET A 447 51.24 -33.46 -103.31
C MET A 447 51.85 -32.44 -102.34
N VAL A 448 52.58 -31.43 -102.85
CA VAL A 448 53.12 -30.34 -102.01
C VAL A 448 51.99 -29.59 -101.31
N THR A 449 50.89 -29.33 -102.02
CA THR A 449 49.71 -28.67 -101.46
C THR A 449 49.05 -29.51 -100.37
N VAL A 450 48.94 -30.83 -100.56
CA VAL A 450 48.41 -31.76 -99.55
C VAL A 450 49.27 -31.74 -98.28
N VAL A 451 50.61 -31.77 -98.40
CA VAL A 451 51.50 -31.70 -97.24
C VAL A 451 51.32 -30.39 -96.46
N ASP A 452 51.16 -29.24 -97.13
CA ASP A 452 50.88 -27.96 -96.46
C ASP A 452 49.55 -28.01 -95.69
N ILE A 453 48.49 -28.54 -96.30
CA ILE A 453 47.18 -28.68 -95.68
C ILE A 453 47.25 -29.58 -94.43
N VAL A 454 47.97 -30.71 -94.50
CA VAL A 454 48.13 -31.62 -93.37
C VAL A 454 48.91 -30.95 -92.24
N LYS A 455 50.03 -30.28 -92.52
CA LYS A 455 50.80 -29.52 -91.51
C LYS A 455 49.97 -28.44 -90.83
N ARG A 456 49.20 -27.66 -91.60
CA ARG A 456 48.29 -26.65 -91.03
C ARG A 456 47.21 -27.28 -90.16
N SER A 457 46.73 -28.46 -90.51
CA SER A 457 45.75 -29.21 -89.73
C SER A 457 46.35 -29.74 -88.43
N GLN A 458 47.61 -30.19 -88.46
CA GLN A 458 48.37 -30.62 -87.29
C GLN A 458 48.55 -29.48 -86.28
N THR A 459 48.95 -28.28 -86.74
CA THR A 459 49.06 -27.09 -85.87
C THR A 459 47.72 -26.75 -85.21
N LYS A 460 46.61 -26.84 -85.94
CA LYS A 460 45.27 -26.61 -85.38
C LYS A 460 44.89 -27.69 -84.36
N ALA A 461 45.22 -28.95 -84.61
CA ALA A 461 44.97 -30.03 -83.67
C ALA A 461 45.75 -29.82 -82.36
N GLN A 462 47.02 -29.41 -82.45
CA GLN A 462 47.85 -29.05 -81.28
C GLN A 462 47.29 -27.84 -80.52
N GLN A 463 46.80 -26.81 -81.20
CA GLN A 463 46.11 -25.69 -80.55
C GLN A 463 44.86 -26.16 -79.79
N ASN A 464 44.07 -27.06 -80.39
CA ASN A 464 42.90 -27.63 -79.73
C ASN A 464 43.26 -28.47 -78.50
N VAL A 465 44.41 -29.13 -78.47
CA VAL A 465 44.89 -29.85 -77.27
C VAL A 465 45.05 -28.89 -76.09
N VAL A 466 45.65 -27.71 -76.32
CA VAL A 466 45.82 -26.69 -75.27
C VAL A 466 44.45 -26.22 -74.74
N VAL A 467 43.49 -26.00 -75.63
CA VAL A 467 42.12 -25.60 -75.25
C VAL A 467 41.43 -26.70 -74.43
N MET A 468 41.55 -27.96 -74.83
CA MET A 468 40.97 -29.08 -74.09
C MET A 468 41.61 -29.25 -72.70
N GLN A 469 42.92 -29.05 -72.59
CA GLN A 469 43.60 -29.09 -71.28
C GLN A 469 43.11 -27.96 -70.37
N GLN A 470 42.96 -26.75 -70.89
CA GLN A 470 42.39 -25.62 -70.14
C GLN A 470 40.95 -25.91 -69.68
N MET A 471 40.12 -26.50 -70.55
CA MET A 471 38.77 -26.92 -70.18
C MET A 471 38.76 -27.96 -69.05
N ALA A 472 39.69 -28.91 -69.06
CA ALA A 472 39.80 -29.91 -68.00
C ALA A 472 40.18 -29.27 -66.65
N ASP A 473 41.12 -28.32 -66.65
CA ASP A 473 41.55 -27.62 -65.45
C ASP A 473 40.46 -26.69 -64.88
N GLU A 474 39.74 -25.97 -65.74
CA GLU A 474 38.57 -25.16 -65.35
C GLU A 474 37.45 -26.03 -64.75
N ALA A 475 37.18 -27.18 -65.36
CA ALA A 475 36.20 -28.14 -64.87
C ALA A 475 36.59 -28.70 -63.50
N ARG A 476 37.88 -29.03 -63.28
CA ARG A 476 38.38 -29.46 -61.97
C ARG A 476 38.22 -28.38 -60.90
N SER A 477 38.56 -27.13 -61.25
CA SER A 477 38.37 -25.97 -60.37
C SER A 477 36.89 -25.77 -59.99
N SER A 478 35.99 -25.87 -60.98
CA SER A 478 34.54 -25.77 -60.77
C SER A 478 34.00 -26.89 -59.85
N SER A 479 34.50 -28.13 -59.99
CA SER A 479 34.17 -29.23 -59.09
C SER A 479 34.61 -28.95 -57.65
N HIS A 480 35.83 -28.43 -57.46
CA HIS A 480 36.35 -28.07 -56.14
C HIS A 480 35.51 -26.96 -55.47
N ILE A 481 35.19 -25.89 -56.20
CA ILE A 481 34.34 -24.80 -55.69
C ILE A 481 32.97 -25.34 -55.29
N SER A 482 32.38 -26.22 -56.12
CA SER A 482 31.10 -26.86 -55.81
C SER A 482 31.19 -27.66 -54.50
N GLN A 483 32.26 -28.43 -54.29
CA GLN A 483 32.44 -29.15 -53.02
C GLN A 483 32.52 -28.21 -51.80
N GLN A 484 33.21 -27.07 -51.93
CA GLN A 484 33.27 -26.07 -50.86
C GLN A 484 31.89 -25.46 -50.56
N ILE A 485 31.11 -25.14 -51.59
CA ILE A 485 29.74 -24.64 -51.43
C ILE A 485 28.88 -25.68 -50.70
N ALA A 486 28.99 -26.96 -51.06
CA ALA A 486 28.25 -28.04 -50.41
C ALA A 486 28.59 -28.14 -48.91
N GLN A 487 29.88 -28.02 -48.55
CA GLN A 487 30.31 -28.03 -47.15
C GLN A 487 29.73 -26.84 -46.36
N VAL A 488 29.83 -25.62 -46.90
CA VAL A 488 29.27 -24.42 -46.27
C VAL A 488 27.75 -24.54 -46.12
N THR A 489 27.08 -25.13 -47.11
CA THR A 489 25.63 -25.36 -47.08
C THR A 489 25.23 -26.28 -45.93
N VAL A 490 26.01 -27.35 -45.67
CA VAL A 490 25.77 -28.25 -44.53
C VAL A 490 25.91 -27.50 -43.19
N GLU A 491 26.93 -26.66 -43.04
CA GLU A 491 27.07 -25.82 -41.84
C GLU A 491 25.92 -24.83 -41.67
N GLN A 492 25.48 -24.20 -42.77
CA GLN A 492 24.35 -23.27 -42.77
C GLN A 492 23.05 -23.97 -42.33
N ILE A 493 22.77 -25.19 -42.81
CA ILE A 493 21.60 -25.97 -42.36
C ILE A 493 21.62 -26.16 -40.84
N SER A 494 22.78 -26.50 -40.27
CA SER A 494 22.91 -26.65 -38.80
C SER A 494 22.65 -25.33 -38.06
N ARG A 495 23.14 -24.19 -38.56
CA ARG A 495 22.88 -22.87 -37.98
C ARG A 495 21.39 -22.50 -38.02
N VAL A 496 20.70 -22.85 -39.11
CA VAL A 496 19.25 -22.62 -39.26
C VAL A 496 18.45 -23.46 -38.28
N GLN A 497 18.85 -24.73 -38.05
CA GLN A 497 18.23 -25.57 -37.01
C GLN A 497 18.40 -24.96 -35.61
N PHE A 498 19.59 -24.46 -35.29
CA PHE A 498 19.83 -23.75 -34.02
C PHE A 498 18.95 -22.51 -33.89
N LEU A 499 18.80 -21.73 -34.96
CA LEU A 499 17.93 -20.56 -34.97
C LEU A 499 16.45 -20.95 -34.72
N ASN A 500 15.99 -22.07 -35.27
CA ASN A 500 14.65 -22.60 -35.03
C ASN A 500 14.42 -22.95 -33.54
N VAL A 501 15.40 -23.59 -32.89
CA VAL A 501 15.36 -23.85 -31.43
C VAL A 501 15.25 -22.53 -30.65
N LYS A 502 16.05 -21.52 -30.99
CA LYS A 502 16.00 -20.21 -30.32
C LYS A 502 14.69 -19.47 -30.54
N LEU A 503 14.07 -19.65 -31.70
CA LEU A 503 12.75 -19.11 -31.98
C LEU A 503 11.67 -19.77 -31.10
N ASN A 504 11.76 -21.09 -30.89
CA ASN A 504 10.85 -21.81 -29.97
C ASN A 504 11.04 -21.38 -28.50
N ASP A 505 12.28 -21.13 -28.07
CA ASP A 505 12.57 -20.55 -26.74
C ASP A 505 11.90 -19.18 -26.60
N LEU A 506 11.94 -18.36 -27.65
CA LEU A 506 11.29 -17.04 -27.69
C LEU A 506 9.76 -17.16 -27.60
N PHE A 507 9.13 -18.05 -28.37
CA PHE A 507 7.69 -18.31 -28.26
C PHE A 507 7.27 -18.77 -26.86
N SER A 508 8.06 -19.64 -26.24
CA SER A 508 7.83 -20.12 -24.88
C SER A 508 7.92 -18.97 -23.87
N SER A 509 8.88 -18.06 -24.05
CA SER A 509 9.03 -16.87 -23.22
C SER A 509 7.86 -15.89 -23.38
N MET A 510 7.38 -15.67 -24.61
CA MET A 510 6.20 -14.83 -24.86
C MET A 510 4.93 -15.43 -24.22
N LYS A 511 4.76 -16.76 -24.27
CA LYS A 511 3.67 -17.44 -23.56
C LYS A 511 3.76 -17.28 -22.05
N ALA A 512 4.97 -17.33 -21.48
CA ALA A 512 5.20 -17.07 -20.07
C ALA A 512 4.89 -15.61 -19.68
N ASN A 513 5.19 -14.64 -20.56
CA ASN A 513 4.82 -13.24 -20.36
C ASN A 513 3.30 -13.07 -20.28
N PHE A 514 2.52 -13.66 -21.20
CA PHE A 514 1.05 -13.62 -21.11
C PHE A 514 0.52 -14.18 -19.79
N LYS A 515 1.07 -15.31 -19.32
CA LYS A 515 0.67 -15.90 -18.02
C LYS A 515 1.03 -14.98 -16.85
N THR A 516 2.16 -14.30 -16.93
CA THR A 516 2.61 -13.33 -15.91
C THR A 516 1.71 -12.09 -15.92
N LEU A 517 1.29 -11.61 -17.09
CA LEU A 517 0.38 -10.48 -17.23
C LEU A 517 -1.02 -10.80 -16.66
N ASP A 518 -1.52 -12.01 -16.88
CA ASP A 518 -2.79 -12.48 -16.29
C ASP A 518 -2.73 -12.49 -14.75
N LEU A 519 -1.60 -12.95 -14.20
CA LEU A 519 -1.36 -12.91 -12.76
C LEU A 519 -1.27 -11.46 -12.24
N ILE A 520 -0.58 -10.57 -12.94
CA ILE A 520 -0.49 -9.15 -12.57
C ILE A 520 -1.90 -8.53 -12.59
N GLY A 521 -2.73 -8.83 -13.59
CA GLY A 521 -4.12 -8.39 -13.64
C GLY A 521 -4.92 -8.83 -12.41
N SER A 522 -4.81 -10.12 -12.03
CA SER A 522 -5.47 -10.67 -10.85
C SER A 522 -5.00 -10.01 -9.54
N ILE A 523 -3.70 -9.73 -9.41
CA ILE A 523 -3.13 -9.00 -8.26
C ILE A 523 -3.65 -7.57 -8.22
N ASN A 524 -3.71 -6.91 -9.38
CA ASN A 524 -4.20 -5.54 -9.51
C ASN A 524 -5.67 -5.43 -9.06
N ASP A 525 -6.51 -6.39 -9.46
CA ASP A 525 -7.92 -6.46 -9.04
C ASP A 525 -8.07 -6.74 -7.54
N ALA A 526 -7.19 -7.56 -6.94
CA ALA A 526 -7.18 -7.81 -5.51
C ALA A 526 -6.74 -6.58 -4.69
N LEU A 527 -5.71 -5.88 -5.16
CA LEU A 527 -5.25 -4.62 -4.57
C LEU A 527 -6.33 -3.55 -4.67
N SER A 528 -6.98 -3.42 -5.83
CA SER A 528 -8.09 -2.48 -6.05
C SER A 528 -9.22 -2.71 -5.04
N ARG A 529 -9.66 -3.97 -4.87
CA ARG A 529 -10.67 -4.33 -3.85
C ARG A 529 -10.21 -4.00 -2.42
N THR A 530 -8.94 -4.20 -2.12
CA THR A 530 -8.37 -3.92 -0.78
C THR A 530 -8.37 -2.42 -0.49
N VAL A 531 -7.96 -1.60 -1.47
CA VAL A 531 -7.99 -0.14 -1.39
C VAL A 531 -9.42 0.36 -1.22
N THR A 532 -10.37 -0.12 -2.04
CA THR A 532 -11.79 0.26 -1.90
C THR A 532 -12.33 -0.11 -0.52
N SER A 533 -12.03 -1.31 -0.01
CA SER A 533 -12.46 -1.73 1.32
C SER A 533 -11.84 -0.89 2.44
N LEU A 534 -10.57 -0.48 2.30
CA LEU A 534 -9.92 0.40 3.26
C LEU A 534 -10.52 1.81 3.20
N GLN A 535 -10.85 2.31 2.00
CA GLN A 535 -11.51 3.59 1.81
C GLN A 535 -12.91 3.63 2.46
N GLU A 536 -13.72 2.58 2.30
CA GLU A 536 -15.01 2.43 3.01
C GLU A 536 -14.86 2.50 4.54
N LYS A 537 -13.77 1.94 5.08
CA LYS A 537 -13.48 2.00 6.53
C LYS A 537 -13.00 3.38 6.98
N ILE A 538 -12.30 4.12 6.12
CA ILE A 538 -11.86 5.49 6.38
C ILE A 538 -13.03 6.47 6.33
N GLU A 539 -14.02 6.25 5.45
CA GLU A 539 -15.22 7.09 5.33
C GLU A 539 -16.04 7.19 6.63
N PHE A 540 -15.91 6.20 7.52
CA PHE A 540 -16.47 6.29 8.87
C PHE A 540 -15.91 7.48 9.66
N PHE A 541 -14.64 7.82 9.47
CA PHE A 541 -13.99 8.95 10.13
C PHE A 541 -14.20 10.23 9.34
N LYS A 542 -14.75 11.26 9.99
CA LYS A 542 -14.75 12.63 9.50
C LYS A 542 -13.50 13.31 10.00
N PHE A 543 -12.59 13.64 9.09
CA PHE A 543 -11.34 14.34 9.37
C PHE A 543 -11.06 15.34 8.25
N GLU A 544 -10.25 16.35 8.54
CA GLU A 544 -9.71 17.22 7.48
C GLU A 544 -8.52 16.52 6.83
N PRO A 545 -8.50 16.35 5.49
CA PRO A 545 -7.35 15.83 4.78
C PRO A 545 -6.08 16.60 5.11
N GLU A 546 -4.93 15.91 5.09
CA GLU A 546 -3.65 16.57 5.26
C GLU A 546 -3.31 17.37 4.00
N LYS A 547 -3.24 18.70 4.12
CA LYS A 547 -2.77 19.55 3.01
C LYS A 547 -1.27 19.34 2.82
N GLN A 548 -0.89 18.45 1.90
CA GLN A 548 0.50 18.20 1.56
C GLN A 548 1.07 19.32 0.67
N LEU A 549 1.20 20.52 1.23
CA LEU A 549 1.82 21.66 0.54
C LEU A 549 3.32 21.41 0.38
N PHE A 550 3.83 21.58 -0.85
CA PHE A 550 5.26 21.57 -1.13
C PHE A 550 5.82 22.95 -0.78
N ASP A 551 6.43 23.08 0.40
CA ASP A 551 7.12 24.30 0.80
C ASP A 551 8.53 24.33 0.18
N HIS A 552 8.80 25.34 -0.64
CA HIS A 552 10.11 25.58 -1.22
C HIS A 552 10.55 27.01 -0.84
N PRO A 553 11.76 27.20 -0.26
CA PRO A 553 12.20 28.50 0.30
C PRO A 553 12.36 29.64 -0.73
N ASN A 554 11.98 29.41 -1.99
CA ASN A 554 11.97 30.37 -3.10
C ASN A 554 10.90 29.98 -4.15
N ASP A 555 9.69 29.58 -3.74
CA ASP A 555 8.63 29.29 -4.70
C ASP A 555 8.11 30.58 -5.36
N LYS A 556 8.11 30.60 -6.70
CA LYS A 556 7.63 31.72 -7.53
C LYS A 556 6.34 31.36 -8.27
N ARG A 557 5.75 30.19 -8.03
CA ARG A 557 4.48 29.81 -8.66
C ARG A 557 3.32 30.62 -8.07
N LYS A 558 2.36 30.97 -8.94
CA LYS A 558 1.11 31.63 -8.55
C LYS A 558 0.12 30.70 -7.85
N HIS A 559 0.29 29.38 -8.01
CA HIS A 559 -0.59 28.36 -7.47
C HIS A 559 0.16 27.48 -6.47
N PRO A 560 -0.48 27.06 -5.36
CA PRO A 560 0.11 26.17 -4.38
C PRO A 560 0.54 24.85 -5.04
N ARG A 561 1.70 24.36 -4.62
CA ARG A 561 2.26 23.09 -5.06
C ARG A 561 1.85 22.00 -4.08
N TYR A 562 1.50 20.84 -4.62
CA TYR A 562 1.18 19.66 -3.85
C TYR A 562 2.30 18.63 -3.98
N LYS A 563 2.71 18.07 -2.84
CA LYS A 563 3.51 16.84 -2.80
C LYS A 563 2.57 15.71 -3.14
N ASN A 564 2.50 15.33 -4.40
CA ASN A 564 1.88 14.07 -4.77
C ASN A 564 2.67 13.41 -5.92
N ALA A 565 2.77 12.09 -5.85
CA ALA A 565 3.58 11.27 -6.75
C ALA A 565 2.74 10.75 -7.93
N LEU A 566 2.12 11.66 -8.67
CA LEU A 566 1.40 11.32 -9.90
C LEU A 566 2.37 10.72 -10.91
N PHE A 567 2.00 9.64 -11.60
CA PHE A 567 2.74 9.26 -12.80
C PHE A 567 2.12 9.91 -14.02
N VAL A 568 2.99 10.48 -14.83
CA VAL A 568 2.64 11.15 -16.08
C VAL A 568 3.34 10.46 -17.23
N SER A 569 2.67 10.42 -18.37
CA SER A 569 3.26 9.93 -19.61
C SER A 569 3.81 11.09 -20.42
N LEU A 570 5.12 11.10 -20.63
CA LEU A 570 5.82 12.02 -21.50
C LEU A 570 5.71 11.51 -22.93
N LEU A 571 5.15 12.31 -23.83
CA LEU A 571 5.06 11.99 -25.26
C LEU A 571 6.26 12.62 -25.95
N LEU A 572 7.34 11.85 -26.07
CA LEU A 572 8.61 12.27 -26.68
C LEU A 572 8.68 11.81 -28.14
N PRO A 573 9.54 12.42 -28.99
CA PRO A 573 9.75 11.96 -30.36
C PRO A 573 10.24 10.51 -30.45
N GLU A 574 10.99 10.06 -29.43
CA GLU A 574 11.54 8.70 -29.33
C GLU A 574 10.53 7.68 -28.81
N GLY A 575 9.35 8.13 -28.35
CA GLY A 575 8.30 7.27 -27.79
C GLY A 575 7.67 7.84 -26.53
N LYS A 576 6.73 7.09 -25.97
CA LYS A 576 6.07 7.42 -24.71
C LYS A 576 6.93 6.96 -23.54
N GLN A 577 7.21 7.83 -22.58
CA GLN A 577 7.98 7.49 -21.38
C GLN A 577 7.20 7.82 -20.11
N LEU A 578 7.13 6.89 -19.17
CA LEU A 578 6.51 7.12 -17.87
C LEU A 578 7.47 7.88 -16.94
N ALA A 579 6.99 8.93 -16.27
CA ALA A 579 7.73 9.71 -15.31
C ALA A 579 6.92 9.93 -14.03
N ARG A 580 7.58 9.98 -12.88
CA ARG A 580 6.96 10.25 -11.58
C ARG A 580 7.07 11.73 -11.26
N THR A 581 5.96 12.38 -10.90
CA THR A 581 6.01 13.78 -10.47
C THR A 581 6.66 13.89 -9.09
N ARG A 582 7.44 14.96 -8.93
CA ARG A 582 7.95 15.46 -7.64
C ARG A 582 6.91 16.36 -6.97
N ASP A 583 6.31 17.24 -7.77
CA ASP A 583 5.31 18.20 -7.34
C ASP A 583 4.34 18.49 -8.48
N PHE A 584 3.14 18.93 -8.13
CA PHE A 584 2.08 19.25 -9.09
C PHE A 584 1.29 20.49 -8.65
N SER A 585 0.89 21.33 -9.60
CA SER A 585 -0.02 22.45 -9.39
C SER A 585 -0.84 22.74 -10.65
N SER A 586 -1.85 23.59 -10.54
CA SER A 586 -2.64 24.04 -11.69
C SER A 586 -1.84 24.83 -12.74
N GLY A 587 -0.61 25.27 -12.43
CA GLY A 587 0.26 26.00 -13.36
C GLY A 587 1.38 25.16 -13.97
N GLY A 588 1.65 23.97 -13.46
CA GLY A 588 2.76 23.14 -13.91
C GLY A 588 3.11 22.04 -12.91
N LEU A 589 4.10 21.23 -13.25
CA LEU A 589 4.58 20.16 -12.40
C LEU A 589 6.09 20.04 -12.47
N SER A 590 6.68 19.26 -11.58
CA SER A 590 8.06 18.80 -11.73
C SER A 590 8.05 17.29 -11.73
N PHE A 591 8.93 16.64 -12.49
CA PHE A 591 9.01 15.17 -12.55
C PHE A 591 10.44 14.67 -12.55
N PHE A 592 10.60 13.44 -12.07
CA PHE A 592 11.86 12.69 -12.09
C PHE A 592 11.98 11.90 -13.39
N SER A 593 13.17 11.92 -13.97
CA SER A 593 13.55 11.03 -15.06
C SER A 593 14.85 10.31 -14.70
N LYS A 594 14.83 8.98 -14.82
CA LYS A 594 16.01 8.13 -14.58
C LYS A 594 17.07 8.28 -15.66
N GLN A 595 16.65 8.62 -16.88
CA GLN A 595 17.56 8.93 -17.98
C GLN A 595 17.44 10.42 -18.34
N PRO A 596 18.56 11.11 -18.63
CA PRO A 596 18.50 12.49 -19.09
C PRO A 596 17.71 12.55 -20.40
N LEU A 597 16.61 13.29 -20.39
CA LEU A 597 15.87 13.64 -21.59
C LEU A 597 16.69 14.63 -22.40
N ASN A 598 16.75 14.42 -23.72
CA ASN A 598 17.34 15.37 -24.66
C ASN A 598 16.41 16.56 -24.91
N ILE A 599 16.00 17.24 -23.83
CA ILE A 599 15.10 18.40 -23.86
C ILE A 599 15.76 19.53 -23.05
N LYS A 600 15.90 20.69 -23.69
CA LYS A 600 16.53 21.88 -23.08
C LYS A 600 15.48 22.79 -22.42
N SER A 601 15.95 23.64 -21.51
CA SER A 601 15.12 24.70 -20.94
C SER A 601 14.57 25.62 -22.04
N GLY A 602 13.27 25.85 -22.04
CA GLY A 602 12.54 26.63 -23.04
C GLY A 602 11.80 25.78 -24.08
N GLU A 603 12.15 24.51 -24.25
CA GLU A 603 11.47 23.60 -25.17
C GLU A 603 10.14 23.08 -24.59
N THR A 604 9.22 22.71 -25.47
CA THR A 604 7.90 22.18 -25.10
C THR A 604 7.85 20.67 -25.26
N LEU A 605 7.18 19.99 -24.33
CA LEU A 605 6.81 18.59 -24.43
C LEU A 605 5.31 18.42 -24.15
N LEU A 606 4.76 17.31 -24.64
CA LEU A 606 3.41 16.89 -24.32
C LEU A 606 3.44 15.96 -23.12
N ILE A 607 2.62 16.27 -22.12
CA ILE A 607 2.48 15.49 -20.90
C ILE A 607 1.04 15.01 -20.82
N SER A 608 0.85 13.70 -20.77
CA SER A 608 -0.45 13.07 -20.56
C SER A 608 -0.57 12.62 -19.11
N ILE A 609 -1.51 13.23 -18.39
CA ILE A 609 -1.81 12.93 -16.99
C ILE A 609 -2.98 11.96 -16.99
N ALA A 610 -2.78 10.78 -16.43
CA ALA A 610 -3.87 9.85 -16.26
C ALA A 610 -4.82 10.32 -15.14
N PRO A 611 -6.13 10.12 -15.30
CA PRO A 611 -7.07 10.49 -14.27
C PRO A 611 -6.98 9.49 -13.09
N PRO A 612 -7.19 9.93 -11.84
CA PRO A 612 -7.11 9.05 -10.66
C PRO A 612 -8.08 7.87 -10.75
N ALA A 613 -7.85 6.78 -10.00
CA ALA A 613 -8.77 5.63 -9.98
C ALA A 613 -10.22 6.01 -9.60
N SER A 614 -10.40 7.10 -8.84
CA SER A 614 -11.68 7.72 -8.46
C SER A 614 -12.36 8.51 -9.59
N ALA A 615 -11.75 8.62 -10.78
CA ALA A 615 -12.12 9.56 -11.84
C ALA A 615 -13.54 9.44 -12.42
N LYS A 616 -14.25 8.34 -12.17
CA LYS A 616 -15.68 8.24 -12.51
C LYS A 616 -16.51 9.32 -11.81
N SER A 617 -16.12 9.79 -10.62
CA SER A 617 -16.80 10.91 -9.94
C SER A 617 -16.36 12.29 -10.42
N LEU A 618 -15.24 12.39 -11.14
CA LEU A 618 -14.66 13.65 -11.65
C LEU A 618 -15.00 13.91 -13.13
N GLY A 619 -15.70 13.00 -13.81
CA GLY A 619 -16.06 13.14 -15.23
C GLY A 619 -14.87 13.00 -16.20
N MET A 620 -13.70 12.58 -15.73
CA MET A 620 -12.51 12.33 -16.55
C MET A 620 -12.48 10.88 -17.06
N ASN A 621 -12.96 10.67 -18.30
CA ASN A 621 -12.92 9.35 -18.95
C ASN A 621 -11.68 9.14 -19.84
N GLN A 622 -10.85 10.17 -20.05
CA GLN A 622 -9.66 10.11 -20.89
C GLN A 622 -8.47 10.83 -20.20
N PRO A 623 -7.21 10.43 -20.50
CA PRO A 623 -6.02 11.13 -20.02
C PRO A 623 -5.99 12.59 -20.45
N LEU A 624 -5.73 13.49 -19.49
CA LEU A 624 -5.59 14.92 -19.74
C LEU A 624 -4.22 15.18 -20.36
N THR A 625 -4.18 15.50 -21.64
CA THR A 625 -2.93 15.80 -22.36
C THR A 625 -2.71 17.30 -22.44
N LEU A 626 -1.57 17.75 -21.92
CA LEU A 626 -1.22 19.16 -21.78
C LEU A 626 0.13 19.44 -22.43
N THR A 627 0.22 20.58 -23.11
CA THR A 627 1.50 21.12 -23.57
C THR A 627 2.20 21.81 -22.40
N ALA A 628 3.42 21.38 -22.10
CA ALA A 628 4.23 21.91 -21.01
C ALA A 628 5.59 22.40 -21.53
N ARG A 629 6.03 23.56 -21.06
CA ARG A 629 7.36 24.12 -21.37
C ARG A 629 8.33 23.84 -20.23
N VAL A 630 9.51 23.33 -20.53
CA VAL A 630 10.58 23.12 -19.55
C VAL A 630 11.11 24.47 -19.08
N VAL A 631 11.02 24.73 -17.78
CA VAL A 631 11.46 25.98 -17.15
C VAL A 631 12.82 25.82 -16.52
N ARG A 632 13.11 24.65 -15.95
CA ARG A 632 14.37 24.36 -15.28
C ARG A 632 14.64 22.86 -15.27
N THR A 633 15.91 22.50 -15.37
CA THR A 633 16.42 21.17 -15.07
C THR A 633 17.35 21.22 -13.86
N SER A 634 17.31 20.20 -13.02
CA SER A 634 18.20 20.05 -11.86
C SER A 634 18.46 18.58 -11.60
N VAL A 635 19.44 18.26 -10.74
CA VAL A 635 19.70 16.89 -10.29
C VAL A 635 19.45 16.82 -8.80
N GLU A 636 18.68 15.83 -8.36
CA GLU A 636 18.31 15.63 -6.96
C GLU A 636 18.28 14.12 -6.67
N GLN A 637 18.94 13.69 -5.60
CA GLN A 637 19.07 12.25 -5.24
C GLN A 637 19.59 11.34 -6.38
N GLY A 638 20.38 11.89 -7.31
CA GLY A 638 20.94 11.14 -8.45
C GLY A 638 20.00 11.01 -9.65
N GLU A 639 18.78 11.55 -9.59
CA GLU A 639 17.84 11.58 -10.72
C GLU A 639 17.75 13.00 -11.32
N GLN A 640 17.51 13.08 -12.63
CA GLN A 640 17.24 14.36 -13.31
C GLN A 640 15.80 14.79 -13.00
N VAL A 641 15.65 16.03 -12.56
CA VAL A 641 14.36 16.67 -12.26
C VAL A 641 14.08 17.74 -13.31
N TYR A 642 12.95 17.60 -14.00
CA TYR A 642 12.48 18.57 -14.97
C TYR A 642 11.29 19.32 -14.38
N ALA A 643 11.42 20.63 -14.21
CA ALA A 643 10.33 21.51 -13.81
C ALA A 643 9.70 22.13 -15.06
N VAL A 644 8.39 21.95 -15.21
CA VAL A 644 7.63 22.42 -16.36
C VAL A 644 6.50 23.37 -15.95
N THR A 645 6.10 24.22 -16.89
CA THR A 645 4.91 25.06 -16.79
C THR A 645 3.96 24.70 -17.92
N PHE A 646 2.67 24.57 -17.61
CA PHE A 646 1.67 24.32 -18.66
C PHE A 646 1.46 25.59 -19.47
N THR A 647 1.45 25.46 -20.80
CA THR A 647 1.30 26.59 -21.74
C THR A 647 -0.07 26.64 -22.41
N ASP A 648 -0.84 25.56 -22.35
CA ASP A 648 -2.11 25.37 -23.05
C ASP A 648 -3.30 25.22 -22.08
N LEU A 649 -3.40 26.16 -21.14
CA LEU A 649 -4.43 26.21 -20.11
C LEU A 649 -5.58 27.12 -20.56
N VAL A 650 -6.47 26.61 -21.41
CA VAL A 650 -7.68 27.33 -21.83
C VAL A 650 -8.90 26.41 -21.77
N GLY A 651 -10.05 26.93 -21.30
CA GLY A 651 -11.34 26.24 -21.37
C GLY A 651 -11.43 24.97 -20.51
N SER A 652 -11.85 23.86 -21.11
CA SER A 652 -12.12 22.58 -20.42
C SER A 652 -10.89 21.96 -19.77
N ASN A 653 -9.70 22.11 -20.36
CA ASN A 653 -8.46 21.55 -19.81
C ASN A 653 -8.06 22.22 -18.49
N GLN A 654 -8.36 23.52 -18.32
CA GLN A 654 -8.12 24.22 -17.06
C GLN A 654 -9.08 23.72 -15.97
N GLN A 655 -10.38 23.55 -16.27
CA GLN A 655 -11.35 23.02 -15.31
C GLN A 655 -11.01 21.59 -14.87
N LEU A 656 -10.62 20.72 -15.81
CA LEU A 656 -10.22 19.35 -15.51
C LEU A 656 -8.94 19.31 -14.66
N LEU A 657 -7.99 20.20 -14.94
CA LEU A 657 -6.78 20.33 -14.12
C LEU A 657 -7.09 20.85 -12.72
N GLU A 658 -7.95 21.85 -12.59
CA GLU A 658 -8.39 22.39 -11.29
C GLU A 658 -9.16 21.34 -10.48
N GLN A 659 -9.99 20.52 -11.13
CA GLN A 659 -10.64 19.36 -10.50
C GLN A 659 -9.63 18.28 -10.09
N LEU A 660 -8.61 18.02 -10.91
CA LEU A 660 -7.55 17.07 -10.59
C LEU A 660 -6.72 17.56 -9.39
N VAL A 661 -6.32 18.83 -9.39
CA VAL A 661 -5.67 19.50 -8.24
C VAL A 661 -6.56 19.45 -7.00
N GLY A 662 -7.86 19.72 -7.16
CA GLY A 662 -8.85 19.69 -6.09
C GLY A 662 -9.10 18.28 -5.53
N HIS A 663 -8.91 17.23 -6.32
CA HIS A 663 -8.98 15.85 -5.82
C HIS A 663 -7.81 15.53 -4.89
N TYR A 664 -6.64 16.11 -5.15
CA TYR A 664 -5.41 15.92 -4.37
C TYR A 664 -5.20 16.99 -3.28
N HIS A 665 -6.17 17.89 -3.08
CA HIS A 665 -6.28 18.84 -1.98
C HIS A 665 -7.35 18.36 -0.98
#